data_AF-A0A2K1IRE2-F1
#
_entry.id   AF-A0A2K1IRE2-F1
#
_cell.length_a   1.000
_cell.length_b   1.000
_cell.length_c   1.000
_cell.angle_alpha   90.00
_cell.angle_beta   90.00
_cell.angle_gamma   90.00
#
_symmetry.space_group_name_H-M   'P 1'
#
loop_
_entity.id
_entity.type
_entity.pdbx_description
1 polymer ?
#
loop_
_entity_poly.entity_id
_entity_poly.type
_entity_poly.pdbx_seq_one_letter_code
_entity_poly.pdbx_strand_id
1 'polypeptide(L)'
;MASTLEQDHEKIRQTCLNVPLVDAHAHNVVALDSNLPFLRCLSDERGHETLSGVPLSLAYQRSLQELGDMYGVEPNESSLKAHRESLGLEAVSEKCFGGANIECVLLDDGLTMDRMLGMGWHRKYIPGVHRVLRIETVAEAVLNQPVSQGGFSRWTLESFDHRFVSTLESLSEKVVAFKSICAYRSGLRINPHVKAQAAETGLHEDLRNHEAGQPILVSNKAFIDFMFVRALEVATEHNIPMQIHTGFGDKDLQLELANPLHLRAILEDPLFAKSRIVLLHGSYPFMREASYLASVYPQVHIDFGLVVPMLSVRGMRCALSDLLDLAPVNKIMFSSDGYAFPETFYLGAKWSRDILTRVLCESYDNGDLTLEEAVGAAHLILNRNALEFYKLEGARTGIQRTLSTESLMRLQESLAPSLTVEKPPTFEFRLLAAVPKPAHPNGSTLETNPTPRFTKPEEPTQRPAEVKAVAAAPVAVIPRVAGTVNAVAVDAKPIEVKHVRLMFVDSSGLLRCRIVPIRRFEEVVVEHGVGLANIVMFLASYADYPVPNSAFNAVGEIRLMPDLSTKVTLPWCPEDALVFTNIHEKPGLPWEYCPRNTLQRLSQTLRMSFNLVMRAGFDVGFYLLKKSTGSQNLEFLNTSSFSSAAGVHVASSILAEIDDVLSSFNIHVEEMHCEGGGQFVISIGEAQVLTAADNLVLVKDTVMAIASKHSLRASFVPNLHANSGIGSSRVRTSLWQMEENVLGSQDPSKNKYGLSEIGGKFLGGIFHHLPAILALTAPLQLSYDSISGPRYHFWGQGNLTAPLRTLCSAENVVSSLELRQFDACGNPYYGLAAILAAGIDGLRKHIHLPDPIDTEIEEEDKESVRTLPGTVEEGISALESSKALRDNMGSSLVTEVALVLKANAAYYKDKDEAFTKASLAECF
;
A
#
# COMPACT_ATOMS: atom_id res chain seq x y z
N MET A 1 43.48 -16.63 -17.20
CA MET A 1 43.65 -15.67 -16.09
C MET A 1 42.28 -15.07 -15.85
N ALA A 2 41.86 -14.87 -14.61
CA ALA A 2 40.62 -14.14 -14.32
C ALA A 2 40.75 -12.69 -14.84
N SER A 3 39.65 -12.14 -15.33
CA SER A 3 39.53 -10.72 -15.68
C SER A 3 39.73 -9.83 -14.44
N THR A 4 40.05 -8.55 -14.63
CA THR A 4 40.20 -7.59 -13.51
C THR A 4 38.91 -7.54 -12.68
N LEU A 5 37.75 -7.51 -13.33
CA LEU A 5 36.43 -7.51 -12.68
C LEU A 5 36.22 -8.73 -11.75
N GLU A 6 36.57 -9.93 -12.22
CA GLU A 6 36.49 -11.15 -11.39
C GLU A 6 37.46 -11.11 -10.20
N GLN A 7 38.64 -10.50 -10.35
CA GLN A 7 39.60 -10.32 -9.25
C GLN A 7 39.09 -9.31 -8.21
N ASP A 8 38.43 -8.24 -8.67
CA ASP A 8 37.85 -7.19 -7.84
C ASP A 8 36.64 -7.72 -7.05
N HIS A 9 35.73 -8.45 -7.72
CA HIS A 9 34.61 -9.15 -7.09
C HIS A 9 35.08 -10.15 -6.03
N GLU A 10 36.13 -10.93 -6.33
CA GLU A 10 36.69 -11.87 -5.37
C GLU A 10 37.33 -11.14 -4.18
N LYS A 11 37.94 -9.95 -4.39
CA LYS A 11 38.45 -9.11 -3.28
C LYS A 11 37.33 -8.59 -2.38
N ILE A 12 36.21 -8.14 -2.95
CA ILE A 12 35.01 -7.74 -2.18
C ILE A 12 34.48 -8.94 -1.39
N ARG A 13 34.28 -10.10 -2.05
CA ARG A 13 33.84 -11.35 -1.41
C ARG A 13 34.75 -11.78 -0.27
N GLN A 14 36.06 -11.85 -0.50
CA GLN A 14 37.03 -12.22 0.54
C GLN A 14 37.04 -11.22 1.70
N THR A 15 36.77 -9.94 1.46
CA THR A 15 36.59 -8.97 2.54
C THR A 15 35.33 -9.32 3.36
N CYS A 16 34.18 -9.43 2.71
CA CYS A 16 32.91 -9.77 3.37
C CYS A 16 32.95 -11.12 4.11
N LEU A 17 33.72 -12.11 3.64
CA LEU A 17 33.89 -13.39 4.33
C LEU A 17 34.77 -13.29 5.58
N ASN A 18 35.87 -12.54 5.53
CA ASN A 18 36.91 -12.58 6.58
C ASN A 18 36.75 -11.51 7.68
N VAL A 19 35.94 -10.47 7.49
CA VAL A 19 35.71 -9.44 8.54
C VAL A 19 35.06 -10.05 9.78
N PRO A 20 35.62 -9.89 10.99
CA PRO A 20 34.95 -10.28 12.24
C PRO A 20 33.69 -9.43 12.45
N LEU A 21 32.57 -10.07 12.79
CA LEU A 21 31.28 -9.38 12.94
C LEU A 21 31.14 -8.75 14.32
N VAL A 22 30.61 -7.53 14.35
CA VAL A 22 29.91 -7.01 15.53
C VAL A 22 28.42 -7.16 15.28
N ASP A 23 27.82 -8.12 15.95
CA ASP A 23 26.39 -8.38 15.92
C ASP A 23 25.67 -7.37 16.83
N ALA A 24 25.11 -6.32 16.21
CA ALA A 24 24.58 -5.16 16.91
C ALA A 24 23.26 -5.41 17.68
N HIS A 25 22.57 -6.51 17.41
CA HIS A 25 21.34 -6.90 18.11
C HIS A 25 21.06 -8.39 17.96
N ALA A 26 20.96 -9.09 19.10
CA ALA A 26 20.44 -10.44 19.15
C ALA A 26 19.75 -10.70 20.49
N HIS A 27 19.13 -11.85 20.58
CA HIS A 27 18.50 -12.39 21.78
C HIS A 27 19.30 -13.58 22.32
N ASN A 28 18.91 -14.08 23.48
CA ASN A 28 19.68 -15.09 24.18
C ASN A 28 19.43 -16.51 23.63
N VAL A 29 20.27 -17.48 24.01
CA VAL A 29 20.09 -18.90 23.64
C VAL A 29 19.44 -19.70 24.76
N VAL A 30 18.77 -20.80 24.40
CA VAL A 30 18.12 -21.73 25.33
C VAL A 30 18.87 -23.06 25.43
N ALA A 31 18.66 -23.80 26.51
CA ALA A 31 19.17 -25.16 26.67
C ALA A 31 18.53 -26.14 25.67
N LEU A 32 19.18 -27.28 25.42
CA LEU A 32 18.65 -28.35 24.53
C LEU A 32 17.34 -28.98 25.04
N ASP A 33 17.07 -28.92 26.35
CA ASP A 33 15.81 -29.39 26.97
C ASP A 33 14.71 -28.32 27.01
N SER A 34 14.87 -27.21 26.28
CA SER A 34 13.84 -26.19 26.09
C SER A 34 12.65 -26.74 25.29
N ASN A 35 11.44 -26.30 25.65
CA ASN A 35 10.21 -26.65 24.94
C ASN A 35 10.02 -25.84 23.64
N LEU A 36 10.95 -24.93 23.29
CA LEU A 36 10.87 -24.18 22.03
C LEU A 36 11.07 -25.11 20.81
N PRO A 37 10.13 -25.16 19.86
CA PRO A 37 10.25 -26.02 18.69
C PRO A 37 11.39 -25.54 17.80
N PHE A 38 12.27 -26.46 17.37
CA PHE A 38 13.42 -26.14 16.53
C PHE A 38 13.04 -25.48 15.19
N LEU A 39 11.82 -25.69 14.71
CA LEU A 39 11.22 -25.00 13.57
C LEU A 39 11.28 -23.45 13.68
N ARG A 40 11.28 -22.87 14.90
CA ARG A 40 11.49 -21.42 15.14
C ARG A 40 12.94 -20.95 14.88
N CYS A 41 13.88 -21.86 14.65
CA CYS A 41 15.20 -21.51 14.12
C CYS A 41 15.14 -21.11 12.64
N LEU A 42 14.05 -21.48 11.95
CA LEU A 42 13.89 -21.44 10.49
C LEU A 42 12.73 -20.53 10.04
N SER A 43 12.11 -19.81 10.99
CA SER A 43 11.02 -18.85 10.80
C SER A 43 10.89 -17.93 12.01
N ASP A 44 10.49 -16.68 11.79
CA ASP A 44 10.12 -15.72 12.85
C ASP A 44 8.71 -15.97 13.42
N GLU A 45 7.93 -16.90 12.85
CA GLU A 45 6.57 -17.18 13.33
C GLU A 45 6.52 -17.85 14.71
N ARG A 46 5.90 -17.18 15.70
CA ARG A 46 5.78 -17.72 17.07
C ARG A 46 4.42 -18.38 17.38
N GLY A 47 3.47 -18.43 16.45
CA GLY A 47 2.14 -19.04 16.65
C GLY A 47 2.07 -20.53 16.28
N HIS A 48 1.54 -21.39 17.16
CA HIS A 48 1.43 -22.84 16.90
C HIS A 48 0.63 -23.23 15.65
N GLU A 49 -0.37 -22.43 15.26
CA GLU A 49 -1.24 -22.68 14.11
C GLU A 49 -0.53 -22.40 12.77
N THR A 50 0.35 -21.39 12.73
CA THR A 50 1.00 -20.90 11.51
C THR A 50 2.23 -21.74 11.13
N LEU A 51 2.90 -22.35 12.12
CA LEU A 51 4.04 -23.27 11.94
C LEU A 51 3.81 -24.39 10.91
N SER A 52 2.56 -24.74 10.61
CA SER A 52 2.20 -25.70 9.54
C SER A 52 2.62 -25.24 8.13
N GLY A 53 2.66 -23.93 7.87
CA GLY A 53 3.08 -23.34 6.59
C GLY A 53 4.59 -23.10 6.48
N VAL A 54 5.30 -23.02 7.60
CA VAL A 54 6.75 -22.71 7.64
C VAL A 54 7.59 -23.61 6.73
N PRO A 55 7.38 -24.95 6.66
CA PRO A 55 8.13 -25.82 5.76
C PRO A 55 8.05 -25.47 4.27
N LEU A 56 7.03 -24.70 3.86
CA LEU A 56 6.85 -24.25 2.47
C LEU A 56 7.49 -22.87 2.19
N SER A 57 8.06 -22.22 3.20
CA SER A 57 8.69 -20.91 3.05
C SER A 57 10.10 -20.99 2.44
N LEU A 58 10.46 -19.96 1.66
CA LEU A 58 11.81 -19.83 1.06
C LEU A 58 12.92 -19.58 2.09
N ALA A 59 12.57 -19.10 3.29
CA ALA A 59 13.50 -18.92 4.40
C ALA A 59 13.82 -20.26 5.06
N TYR A 60 12.79 -21.07 5.33
CA TYR A 60 12.93 -22.43 5.86
C TYR A 60 13.76 -23.30 4.93
N GLN A 61 13.34 -23.47 3.66
CA GLN A 61 13.98 -24.39 2.71
C GLN A 61 15.47 -24.08 2.52
N ARG A 62 15.80 -22.78 2.46
CA ARG A 62 17.17 -22.30 2.35
C ARG A 62 17.97 -22.56 3.64
N SER A 63 17.43 -22.20 4.79
CA SER A 63 18.11 -22.38 6.08
C SER A 63 18.33 -23.87 6.40
N LEU A 64 17.38 -24.72 6.00
CA LEU A 64 17.46 -26.18 6.09
C LEU A 64 18.65 -26.74 5.30
N GLN A 65 18.84 -26.29 4.06
CA GLN A 65 19.98 -26.68 3.23
C GLN A 65 21.31 -26.20 3.83
N GLU A 66 21.39 -24.93 4.21
CA GLU A 66 22.61 -24.31 4.76
C GLU A 66 23.06 -24.97 6.07
N LEU A 67 22.12 -25.36 6.93
CA LEU A 67 22.43 -26.12 8.14
C LEU A 67 22.77 -27.58 7.84
N GLY A 68 22.14 -28.20 6.84
CA GLY A 68 22.50 -29.54 6.36
C GLY A 68 23.94 -29.59 5.88
N ASP A 69 24.32 -28.66 5.02
CA ASP A 69 25.67 -28.48 4.50
C ASP A 69 26.69 -28.17 5.62
N MET A 70 26.35 -27.25 6.54
CA MET A 70 27.19 -26.93 7.70
C MET A 70 27.42 -28.16 8.60
N TYR A 71 26.38 -28.94 8.88
CA TYR A 71 26.47 -30.12 9.74
C TYR A 71 27.02 -31.37 9.04
N GLY A 72 26.96 -31.44 7.71
CA GLY A 72 27.31 -32.64 6.94
C GLY A 72 26.23 -33.72 7.04
N VAL A 73 24.96 -33.32 7.09
CA VAL A 73 23.79 -34.22 7.22
C VAL A 73 22.73 -33.89 6.17
N GLU A 74 21.84 -34.85 5.89
CA GLU A 74 20.70 -34.65 5.00
C GLU A 74 19.87 -33.42 5.42
N PRO A 75 19.50 -32.51 4.49
CA PRO A 75 18.78 -31.28 4.79
C PRO A 75 17.30 -31.56 5.07
N ASN A 76 17.00 -32.06 6.26
CA ASN A 76 15.65 -32.23 6.79
C ASN A 76 15.62 -32.06 8.31
N GLU A 77 14.48 -31.63 8.86
CA GLU A 77 14.36 -31.26 10.29
C GLU A 77 14.74 -32.41 11.21
N SER A 78 14.31 -33.65 10.89
CA SER A 78 14.60 -34.85 11.68
C SER A 78 16.11 -35.13 11.78
N SER A 79 16.82 -35.06 10.66
CA SER A 79 18.28 -35.27 10.60
C SER A 79 19.04 -34.16 11.34
N LEU A 80 18.65 -32.90 11.14
CA LEU A 80 19.24 -31.75 11.85
C LEU A 80 19.02 -31.84 13.36
N LYS A 81 17.78 -32.12 13.80
CA LYS A 81 17.43 -32.25 15.21
C LYS A 81 18.17 -33.39 15.88
N ALA A 82 18.16 -34.60 15.28
CA ALA A 82 18.89 -35.74 15.80
C ALA A 82 20.41 -35.49 15.87
N HIS A 83 20.98 -34.80 14.88
CA HIS A 83 22.39 -34.42 14.90
C HIS A 83 22.69 -33.44 16.05
N ARG A 84 21.88 -32.38 16.23
CA ARG A 84 22.00 -31.41 17.34
C ARG A 84 21.91 -32.07 18.72
N GLU A 85 20.94 -32.97 18.90
CA GLU A 85 20.78 -33.76 20.13
C GLU A 85 22.00 -34.66 20.39
N SER A 86 22.57 -35.28 19.35
CA SER A 86 23.78 -36.12 19.48
C SER A 86 25.07 -35.34 19.73
N LEU A 87 25.15 -34.10 19.22
CA LEU A 87 26.34 -33.26 19.25
C LEU A 87 26.48 -32.49 20.57
N GLY A 88 25.35 -32.12 21.19
CA GLY A 88 25.32 -31.33 22.42
C GLY A 88 25.44 -29.82 22.17
N LEU A 89 24.90 -29.02 23.09
CA LEU A 89 24.77 -27.57 22.90
C LEU A 89 26.11 -26.86 22.83
N GLU A 90 27.11 -27.35 23.56
CA GLU A 90 28.46 -26.81 23.59
C GLU A 90 29.10 -26.85 22.20
N ALA A 91 29.06 -28.00 21.52
CA ALA A 91 29.68 -28.19 20.22
C ALA A 91 28.84 -27.59 19.07
N VAL A 92 27.50 -27.55 19.22
CA VAL A 92 26.62 -26.70 18.38
C VAL A 92 27.04 -25.24 18.49
N SER A 93 27.21 -24.71 19.71
CA SER A 93 27.55 -23.31 19.96
C SER A 93 28.92 -22.97 19.39
N GLU A 94 29.93 -23.81 19.65
CA GLU A 94 31.28 -23.68 19.10
C GLU A 94 31.27 -23.63 17.57
N LYS A 95 30.51 -24.52 16.93
CA LYS A 95 30.41 -24.61 15.46
C LYS A 95 29.67 -23.40 14.86
N CYS A 96 28.53 -23.01 15.42
CA CYS A 96 27.73 -21.90 14.89
C CYS A 96 28.39 -20.54 15.12
N PHE A 97 28.85 -20.23 16.35
CA PHE A 97 29.49 -18.95 16.65
C PHE A 97 30.87 -18.84 15.99
N GLY A 98 31.63 -19.94 15.94
CA GLY A 98 32.89 -20.00 15.19
C GLY A 98 32.70 -19.82 13.69
N GLY A 99 31.70 -20.49 13.09
CA GLY A 99 31.35 -20.35 11.68
C GLY A 99 30.79 -18.97 11.30
N ALA A 100 30.13 -18.28 12.25
CA ALA A 100 29.68 -16.91 12.06
C ALA A 100 30.85 -15.90 12.06
N ASN A 101 31.94 -16.20 12.79
CA ASN A 101 33.06 -15.30 13.03
C ASN A 101 32.58 -13.96 13.64
N ILE A 102 31.89 -14.05 14.78
CA ILE A 102 31.40 -12.91 15.58
C ILE A 102 32.44 -12.59 16.66
N GLU A 103 33.01 -11.38 16.66
CA GLU A 103 33.90 -10.93 17.73
C GLU A 103 33.13 -10.31 18.91
N CYS A 104 31.97 -9.72 18.63
CA CYS A 104 31.16 -9.03 19.62
C CYS A 104 29.67 -9.21 19.34
N VAL A 105 28.87 -9.43 20.38
CA VAL A 105 27.40 -9.52 20.32
C VAL A 105 26.73 -8.63 21.37
N LEU A 106 25.65 -7.96 20.97
CA LEU A 106 24.79 -7.14 21.81
C LEU A 106 23.47 -7.86 22.08
N LEU A 107 23.29 -8.34 23.31
CA LEU A 107 22.15 -9.15 23.71
C LEU A 107 21.07 -8.32 24.41
N ASP A 108 19.88 -8.25 23.83
CA ASP A 108 18.66 -7.77 24.49
C ASP A 108 18.19 -8.81 25.51
N ASP A 109 18.26 -8.43 26.80
CA ASP A 109 17.94 -9.30 27.93
C ASP A 109 16.50 -9.17 28.45
N GLY A 110 15.66 -8.37 27.79
CA GLY A 110 14.24 -8.22 28.13
C GLY A 110 13.34 -9.33 27.59
N LEU A 111 13.83 -10.14 26.65
CA LEU A 111 13.05 -11.24 26.07
C LEU A 111 13.22 -12.53 26.89
N THR A 112 12.18 -12.91 27.63
CA THR A 112 12.18 -14.15 28.42
C THR A 112 11.83 -15.36 27.56
N MET A 113 12.59 -16.46 27.72
CA MET A 113 12.41 -17.73 27.01
C MET A 113 12.53 -18.92 27.95
N ASP A 114 11.88 -20.04 27.61
CA ASP A 114 12.01 -21.29 28.35
C ASP A 114 13.44 -21.84 28.29
N ARG A 115 13.99 -22.22 29.45
CA ARG A 115 15.38 -22.66 29.64
C ARG A 115 16.44 -21.70 29.07
N MET A 116 16.17 -20.39 29.07
CA MET A 116 17.15 -19.37 28.67
C MET A 116 18.44 -19.46 29.51
N LEU A 117 19.59 -19.49 28.83
CA LEU A 117 20.90 -19.54 29.47
C LEU A 117 21.37 -18.14 29.86
N GLY A 118 22.29 -18.02 30.83
CA GLY A 118 22.87 -16.71 31.16
C GLY A 118 23.84 -16.22 30.08
N MET A 119 24.08 -14.89 29.99
CA MET A 119 25.09 -14.30 29.08
C MET A 119 26.50 -14.92 29.23
N GLY A 120 26.81 -15.54 30.37
CA GLY A 120 28.04 -16.32 30.57
C GLY A 120 28.18 -17.53 29.64
N TRP A 121 27.11 -17.99 28.97
CA TRP A 121 27.18 -18.99 27.92
C TRP A 121 27.87 -18.44 26.66
N HIS A 122 27.38 -17.32 26.14
CA HIS A 122 27.94 -16.64 24.96
C HIS A 122 29.41 -16.30 25.15
N ARG A 123 29.81 -15.87 26.37
CA ARG A 123 31.21 -15.54 26.72
C ARG A 123 32.20 -16.72 26.64
N LYS A 124 31.72 -17.96 26.49
CA LYS A 124 32.60 -19.11 26.19
C LYS A 124 33.07 -19.12 24.73
N TYR A 125 32.33 -18.47 23.83
CA TYR A 125 32.48 -18.59 22.37
C TYR A 125 32.73 -17.25 21.68
N ILE A 126 32.11 -16.17 22.17
CA ILE A 126 32.20 -14.82 21.61
C ILE A 126 33.01 -13.95 22.58
N PRO A 127 34.10 -13.30 22.13
CA PRO A 127 34.96 -12.47 23.00
C PRO A 127 34.23 -11.29 23.67
N GLY A 128 33.46 -10.51 22.90
CA GLY A 128 32.65 -9.39 23.39
C GLY A 128 31.19 -9.80 23.58
N VAL A 129 30.68 -9.75 24.81
CA VAL A 129 29.26 -10.01 25.09
C VAL A 129 28.70 -8.89 25.96
N HIS A 130 27.97 -8.01 25.30
CA HIS A 130 27.44 -6.77 25.88
C HIS A 130 25.92 -6.84 26.03
N ARG A 131 25.41 -6.09 27.00
CA ARG A 131 24.00 -6.11 27.42
C ARG A 131 23.25 -4.92 26.81
N VAL A 132 22.08 -5.19 26.25
CA VAL A 132 21.10 -4.20 25.79
C VAL A 132 19.87 -4.29 26.70
N LEU A 133 19.39 -3.16 27.21
CA LEU A 133 18.31 -3.09 28.20
C LEU A 133 16.97 -2.76 27.57
N ARG A 134 16.01 -3.70 27.62
CA ARG A 134 14.63 -3.43 27.17
C ARG A 134 13.88 -2.55 28.18
N ILE A 135 13.46 -1.36 27.77
CA ILE A 135 12.89 -0.36 28.68
C ILE A 135 11.51 -0.77 29.20
N GLU A 136 10.71 -1.46 28.37
CA GLU A 136 9.39 -1.97 28.74
C GLU A 136 9.51 -3.01 29.86
N THR A 137 10.45 -3.95 29.76
CA THR A 137 10.70 -4.95 30.81
C THR A 137 11.16 -4.32 32.13
N VAL A 138 11.94 -3.23 32.07
CA VAL A 138 12.34 -2.48 33.28
C VAL A 138 11.13 -1.82 33.93
N ALA A 139 10.24 -1.19 33.15
CA ALA A 139 9.03 -0.58 33.67
C ALA A 139 8.07 -1.60 34.28
N GLU A 140 7.84 -2.72 33.57
CA GLU A 140 7.04 -3.85 34.07
C GLU A 140 7.66 -4.40 35.37
N ALA A 141 8.98 -4.60 35.44
CA ALA A 141 9.68 -5.03 36.65
C ALA A 141 9.59 -4.04 37.81
N VAL A 142 9.61 -2.72 37.55
CA VAL A 142 9.40 -1.68 38.56
C VAL A 142 7.97 -1.73 39.11
N LEU A 143 6.96 -1.84 38.23
CA LEU A 143 5.55 -1.84 38.62
C LEU A 143 5.13 -3.09 39.43
N ASN A 144 5.75 -4.24 39.15
CA ASN A 144 5.54 -5.48 39.89
C ASN A 144 6.24 -5.52 41.27
N GLN A 145 7.01 -4.49 41.66
CA GLN A 145 7.60 -4.39 43.01
C GLN A 145 6.65 -3.75 44.04
N PRO A 146 6.80 -4.04 45.34
CA PRO A 146 6.00 -3.39 46.38
C PRO A 146 6.19 -1.86 46.41
N VAL A 147 5.07 -1.13 46.34
CA VAL A 147 5.05 0.34 46.42
C VAL A 147 5.63 0.85 47.75
N SER A 148 5.48 0.09 48.84
CA SER A 148 5.97 0.47 50.17
C SER A 148 7.49 0.68 50.26
N GLN A 149 8.29 0.08 49.36
CA GLN A 149 9.76 0.20 49.38
C GLN A 149 10.31 1.59 49.02
N GLY A 150 9.44 2.55 48.67
CA GLY A 150 9.82 3.94 48.35
C GLY A 150 9.04 5.00 49.14
N GLY A 151 8.39 4.63 50.25
CA GLY A 151 7.64 5.59 51.09
C GLY A 151 6.24 5.97 50.58
N PHE A 152 5.78 5.41 49.47
CA PHE A 152 4.45 5.64 48.90
C PHE A 152 3.45 4.52 49.26
N SER A 153 2.16 4.86 49.32
CA SER A 153 1.08 3.91 49.62
C SER A 153 0.35 3.36 48.38
N ARG A 154 0.54 3.99 47.21
CA ARG A 154 -0.01 3.59 45.90
C ARG A 154 0.89 4.09 44.76
N TRP A 155 0.82 3.46 43.58
CA TRP A 155 1.49 3.98 42.39
C TRP A 155 0.84 5.29 41.92
N THR A 156 1.67 6.33 41.80
CA THR A 156 1.44 7.58 41.07
C THR A 156 2.47 7.69 39.95
N LEU A 157 2.22 8.55 38.95
CA LEU A 157 3.19 8.75 37.86
C LEU A 157 4.56 9.22 38.39
N GLU A 158 4.56 10.13 39.37
CA GLU A 158 5.77 10.60 40.06
C GLU A 158 6.56 9.46 40.73
N SER A 159 5.86 8.59 41.47
CA SER A 159 6.51 7.46 42.16
C SER A 159 7.05 6.38 41.20
N PHE A 160 6.40 6.23 40.03
CA PHE A 160 6.90 5.38 38.95
C PHE A 160 8.11 6.03 38.27
N ASP A 161 8.01 7.28 37.83
CA ASP A 161 9.07 8.01 37.12
C ASP A 161 10.36 8.01 37.91
N HIS A 162 10.30 8.38 39.20
CA HIS A 162 11.46 8.37 40.08
C HIS A 162 12.15 7.00 40.14
N ARG A 163 11.38 5.90 40.23
CA ARG A 163 11.98 4.54 40.27
C ARG A 163 12.48 4.09 38.91
N PHE A 164 11.72 4.37 37.85
CA PHE A 164 12.04 3.96 36.50
C PHE A 164 13.32 4.65 36.01
N VAL A 165 13.37 5.98 36.10
CA VAL A 165 14.54 6.79 35.77
C VAL A 165 15.74 6.38 36.63
N SER A 166 15.60 6.33 37.96
CA SER A 166 16.71 5.91 38.84
C SER A 166 17.20 4.48 38.57
N THR A 167 16.31 3.57 38.14
CA THR A 167 16.71 2.22 37.71
C THR A 167 17.51 2.29 36.40
N LEU A 168 17.04 3.03 35.39
CA LEU A 168 17.77 3.22 34.13
C LEU A 168 19.13 3.89 34.34
N GLU A 169 19.21 4.96 35.13
CA GLU A 169 20.46 5.63 35.54
C GLU A 169 21.43 4.63 36.20
N SER A 170 20.95 3.83 37.17
CA SER A 170 21.79 2.84 37.89
C SER A 170 22.28 1.66 37.02
N LEU A 171 21.64 1.45 35.87
CA LEU A 171 21.97 0.42 34.90
C LEU A 171 22.75 0.97 33.69
N SER A 172 22.75 2.29 33.48
CA SER A 172 23.37 2.98 32.35
C SER A 172 24.83 2.54 32.13
N GLU A 173 25.65 2.56 33.17
CA GLU A 173 27.07 2.15 33.14
C GLU A 173 27.29 0.64 32.91
N LYS A 174 26.23 -0.18 32.92
CA LYS A 174 26.28 -1.65 32.84
C LYS A 174 25.72 -2.20 31.52
N VAL A 175 25.32 -1.32 30.61
CA VAL A 175 24.68 -1.67 29.33
C VAL A 175 25.26 -0.80 28.22
N VAL A 176 25.22 -1.27 26.97
CA VAL A 176 25.76 -0.51 25.82
C VAL A 176 24.67 0.13 24.98
N ALA A 177 23.41 -0.24 25.19
CA ALA A 177 22.24 0.37 24.57
C ALA A 177 20.99 0.14 25.43
N PHE A 178 19.99 1.01 25.26
CA PHE A 178 18.59 0.72 25.58
C PHE A 178 17.88 0.19 24.33
N LYS A 179 16.79 -0.55 24.51
CA LYS A 179 15.90 -1.06 23.46
C LYS A 179 14.47 -0.72 23.81
N SER A 180 13.70 -0.24 22.84
CA SER A 180 12.25 -0.16 22.93
C SER A 180 11.56 -1.08 21.94
N ILE A 181 10.46 -1.68 22.40
CA ILE A 181 9.49 -2.45 21.62
C ILE A 181 8.14 -1.73 21.50
N CYS A 182 8.11 -0.40 21.64
CA CYS A 182 6.87 0.40 21.59
C CYS A 182 6.02 0.18 20.34
N ALA A 183 6.63 -0.23 19.21
CA ALA A 183 5.93 -0.68 18.00
C ALA A 183 4.95 -1.84 18.27
N TYR A 184 5.36 -2.87 19.04
CA TYR A 184 4.53 -4.01 19.46
C TYR A 184 3.40 -3.65 20.43
N ARG A 185 3.45 -2.46 21.04
CA ARG A 185 2.48 -2.04 22.05
C ARG A 185 1.49 -1.03 21.50
N SER A 186 2.01 0.12 21.05
CA SER A 186 1.19 1.31 20.80
C SER A 186 1.63 2.10 19.56
N GLY A 187 2.56 1.56 18.78
CA GLY A 187 3.09 2.18 17.57
C GLY A 187 4.18 3.23 17.79
N LEU A 188 4.92 3.51 16.73
CA LEU A 188 6.07 4.42 16.70
C LEU A 188 5.71 5.92 16.72
N ARG A 189 4.42 6.28 16.73
CA ARG A 189 3.97 7.68 16.75
C ARG A 189 4.02 8.27 18.16
N ILE A 190 5.23 8.34 18.72
CA ILE A 190 5.46 8.82 20.09
C ILE A 190 5.15 10.32 20.20
N ASN A 191 4.45 10.72 21.27
CA ASN A 191 4.24 12.12 21.61
C ASN A 191 5.36 12.62 22.55
N PRO A 192 6.33 13.45 22.10
CA PRO A 192 7.39 13.98 22.96
C PRO A 192 6.89 14.87 24.10
N HIS A 193 5.65 15.38 24.01
CA HIS A 193 5.06 16.30 24.98
C HIS A 193 3.76 15.72 25.56
N VAL A 194 3.77 14.43 25.90
CA VAL A 194 2.65 13.79 26.58
C VAL A 194 2.39 14.45 27.94
N LYS A 195 1.13 14.80 28.20
CA LYS A 195 0.74 15.47 29.44
C LYS A 195 0.80 14.49 30.61
N ALA A 196 1.44 14.88 31.71
CA ALA A 196 1.54 14.07 32.92
C ALA A 196 0.19 13.47 33.38
N GLN A 197 -0.91 14.24 33.34
CA GLN A 197 -2.24 13.74 33.67
C GLN A 197 -2.71 12.56 32.77
N ALA A 198 -2.37 12.58 31.48
CA ALA A 198 -2.72 11.51 30.56
C ALA A 198 -1.85 10.27 30.81
N ALA A 199 -0.55 10.45 31.05
CA ALA A 199 0.35 9.36 31.41
C ALA A 199 0.00 8.72 32.77
N GLU A 200 -0.41 9.52 33.77
CA GLU A 200 -0.90 9.00 35.06
C GLU A 200 -2.21 8.23 34.91
N THR A 201 -3.12 8.72 34.06
CA THR A 201 -4.37 8.01 33.73
C THR A 201 -4.06 6.67 33.07
N GLY A 202 -3.11 6.65 32.13
CA GLY A 202 -2.66 5.44 31.45
C GLY A 202 -1.99 4.41 32.38
N LEU A 203 -1.12 4.87 33.28
CA LEU A 203 -0.56 4.05 34.36
C LEU A 203 -1.67 3.42 35.22
N HIS A 204 -2.69 4.19 35.60
CA HIS A 204 -3.83 3.67 36.36
C HIS A 204 -4.76 2.77 35.54
N GLU A 205 -4.71 2.80 34.21
CA GLU A 205 -5.41 1.85 33.33
C GLU A 205 -4.66 0.53 33.23
N ASP A 206 -3.36 0.53 32.95
CA ASP A 206 -2.53 -0.67 32.93
C ASP A 206 -2.55 -1.39 34.30
N LEU A 207 -2.55 -0.64 35.41
CA LEU A 207 -2.70 -1.19 36.78
C LEU A 207 -4.11 -1.71 37.11
N ARG A 208 -5.17 -1.28 36.41
CA ARG A 208 -6.56 -1.74 36.64
C ARG A 208 -6.93 -2.92 35.75
N ASN A 209 -6.36 -2.98 34.55
CA ASN A 209 -6.53 -4.07 33.60
C ASN A 209 -5.69 -5.31 33.97
N HIS A 210 -4.85 -5.20 35.00
CA HIS A 210 -4.03 -6.26 35.55
C HIS A 210 -4.86 -7.36 36.24
N GLU A 211 -4.68 -8.61 35.82
CA GLU A 211 -5.27 -9.76 36.50
C GLU A 211 -4.40 -10.20 37.69
N ALA A 212 -5.04 -10.43 38.84
CA ALA A 212 -4.38 -10.80 40.08
C ALA A 212 -3.61 -12.13 39.94
N GLY A 213 -2.27 -12.05 39.92
CA GLY A 213 -1.36 -13.19 39.81
C GLY A 213 -0.55 -13.24 38.51
N GLN A 214 -0.87 -12.41 37.52
CA GLN A 214 -0.03 -12.20 36.33
C GLN A 214 1.04 -11.13 36.58
N PRO A 215 2.04 -10.95 35.70
CA PRO A 215 2.85 -9.74 35.64
C PRO A 215 2.03 -8.57 35.07
N ILE A 216 2.26 -7.35 35.56
CA ILE A 216 1.76 -6.12 34.91
C ILE A 216 2.42 -5.98 33.53
N LEU A 217 1.59 -5.75 32.51
CA LEU A 217 1.99 -5.49 31.12
C LEU A 217 1.77 -4.00 30.81
N VAL A 218 2.76 -3.31 30.22
CA VAL A 218 2.60 -1.90 29.85
C VAL A 218 2.01 -1.82 28.43
N SER A 219 0.82 -1.21 28.32
CA SER A 219 0.02 -1.21 27.09
C SER A 219 -0.57 0.15 26.72
N ASN A 220 -0.75 1.06 27.68
CA ASN A 220 -1.40 2.33 27.41
C ASN A 220 -0.51 3.31 26.63
N LYS A 221 -0.98 3.81 25.48
CA LYS A 221 -0.28 4.75 24.60
C LYS A 221 0.34 5.96 25.32
N ALA A 222 -0.40 6.62 26.21
CA ALA A 222 0.08 7.83 26.88
C ALA A 222 1.15 7.52 27.93
N PHE A 223 1.08 6.34 28.55
CA PHE A 223 2.07 5.89 29.51
C PHE A 223 3.33 5.34 28.81
N ILE A 224 3.18 4.66 27.67
CA ILE A 224 4.30 4.25 26.80
C ILE A 224 5.03 5.46 26.24
N ASP A 225 4.31 6.47 25.75
CA ASP A 225 4.92 7.71 25.27
C ASP A 225 5.76 8.38 26.37
N PHE A 226 5.23 8.43 27.59
CA PHE A 226 5.94 8.97 28.75
C PHE A 226 7.20 8.16 29.04
N MET A 227 7.06 6.85 29.22
CA MET A 227 8.16 5.92 29.48
C MET A 227 9.26 6.01 28.41
N PHE A 228 8.90 6.05 27.13
CA PHE A 228 9.82 6.17 26.01
C PHE A 228 10.59 7.50 26.07
N VAL A 229 9.89 8.61 26.27
CA VAL A 229 10.49 9.96 26.40
C VAL A 229 11.47 10.01 27.56
N ARG A 230 11.06 9.55 28.76
CA ARG A 230 11.92 9.52 29.96
C ARG A 230 13.14 8.61 29.77
N ALA A 231 12.98 7.46 29.13
CA ALA A 231 14.10 6.57 28.81
C ALA A 231 15.06 7.18 27.76
N LEU A 232 14.54 7.93 26.78
CA LEU A 232 15.34 8.61 25.77
C LEU A 232 16.09 9.83 26.33
N GLU A 233 15.54 10.52 27.32
CA GLU A 233 16.24 11.56 28.09
C GLU A 233 17.44 10.96 28.83
N VAL A 234 17.25 9.89 29.62
CA VAL A 234 18.35 9.19 30.31
C VAL A 234 19.38 8.66 29.31
N ALA A 235 18.94 8.07 28.19
CA ALA A 235 19.84 7.60 27.14
C ALA A 235 20.67 8.75 26.54
N THR A 236 20.06 9.92 26.34
CA THR A 236 20.74 11.11 25.79
C THR A 236 21.73 11.71 26.79
N GLU A 237 21.37 11.81 28.07
CA GLU A 237 22.23 12.31 29.15
C GLU A 237 23.45 11.41 29.39
N HIS A 238 23.24 10.10 29.48
CA HIS A 238 24.31 9.12 29.67
C HIS A 238 25.04 8.74 28.35
N ASN A 239 24.60 9.30 27.21
CA ASN A 239 25.18 9.07 25.88
C ASN A 239 25.21 7.56 25.48
N ILE A 240 24.08 6.90 25.74
CA ILE A 240 23.73 5.52 25.44
C ILE A 240 22.78 5.51 24.23
N PRO A 241 22.99 4.67 23.21
CA PRO A 241 22.05 4.56 22.11
C PRO A 241 20.71 3.91 22.49
N MET A 242 19.65 4.32 21.79
CA MET A 242 18.33 3.72 21.81
C MET A 242 18.10 2.91 20.53
N GLN A 243 18.01 1.60 20.66
CA GLN A 243 17.53 0.70 19.62
C GLN A 243 16.00 0.72 19.61
N ILE A 244 15.38 0.83 18.44
CA ILE A 244 13.91 0.85 18.29
C ILE A 244 13.53 -0.29 17.34
N HIS A 245 12.63 -1.18 17.78
CA HIS A 245 12.05 -2.17 16.86
C HIS A 245 11.16 -1.46 15.82
N THR A 246 11.37 -1.75 14.54
CA THR A 246 10.63 -1.15 13.42
C THR A 246 10.39 -2.20 12.34
N GLY A 247 9.38 -2.00 11.48
CA GLY A 247 9.04 -2.96 10.44
C GLY A 247 8.20 -4.14 10.96
N PHE A 248 8.48 -5.34 10.46
CA PHE A 248 7.72 -6.58 10.73
C PHE A 248 8.24 -7.39 11.92
N GLY A 249 7.42 -8.35 12.35
CA GLY A 249 7.62 -9.20 13.51
C GLY A 249 6.39 -10.08 13.77
N ASP A 250 6.15 -10.45 15.03
CA ASP A 250 5.04 -11.35 15.41
C ASP A 250 3.63 -10.80 15.11
N LYS A 251 2.64 -11.71 15.20
CA LYS A 251 1.20 -11.45 15.02
C LYS A 251 0.62 -10.34 15.91
N ASP A 252 1.22 -10.02 17.06
CA ASP A 252 0.78 -8.93 17.94
C ASP A 252 1.27 -7.54 17.49
N LEU A 253 2.18 -7.47 16.51
CA LEU A 253 2.64 -6.25 15.88
C LEU A 253 1.65 -5.74 14.82
N GLN A 254 1.16 -4.51 14.99
CA GLN A 254 0.46 -3.78 13.92
C GLN A 254 1.50 -3.13 12.98
N LEU A 255 1.78 -3.80 11.86
CA LEU A 255 2.82 -3.42 10.90
C LEU A 255 2.71 -1.96 10.42
N GLU A 256 1.50 -1.46 10.22
CA GLU A 256 1.25 -0.08 9.82
C GLU A 256 1.70 0.94 10.87
N LEU A 257 1.67 0.57 12.16
CA LEU A 257 2.14 1.40 13.27
C LEU A 257 3.65 1.31 13.51
N ALA A 258 4.32 0.36 12.85
CA ALA A 258 5.75 0.12 12.91
C ALA A 258 6.55 0.84 11.78
N ASN A 259 5.90 1.71 11.00
CA ASN A 259 6.57 2.57 10.02
C ASN A 259 7.46 3.63 10.73
N PRO A 260 8.77 3.71 10.40
CA PRO A 260 9.70 4.57 11.13
C PRO A 260 9.45 6.08 10.92
N LEU A 261 8.72 6.52 9.89
CA LEU A 261 8.36 7.94 9.70
C LEU A 261 7.53 8.50 10.87
N HIS A 262 6.86 7.63 11.64
CA HIS A 262 6.12 8.04 12.82
C HIS A 262 7.01 8.60 13.95
N LEU A 263 8.32 8.28 13.95
CA LEU A 263 9.30 8.81 14.89
C LEU A 263 9.69 10.28 14.62
N ARG A 264 9.27 10.89 13.50
CA ARG A 264 9.65 12.28 13.17
C ARG A 264 9.39 13.29 14.28
N ALA A 265 8.32 13.13 15.06
CA ALA A 265 8.05 14.01 16.21
C ALA A 265 9.14 13.94 17.31
N ILE A 266 9.79 12.79 17.48
CA ILE A 266 10.96 12.63 18.37
C ILE A 266 12.24 13.15 17.69
N LEU A 267 12.43 12.86 16.40
CA LEU A 267 13.64 13.24 15.66
C LEU A 267 13.76 14.75 15.41
N GLU A 268 12.64 15.44 15.28
CA GLU A 268 12.56 16.89 15.09
C GLU A 268 12.50 17.67 16.42
N ASP A 269 12.39 16.99 17.57
CA ASP A 269 12.41 17.64 18.90
C ASP A 269 13.83 18.10 19.27
N PRO A 270 14.05 19.38 19.60
CA PRO A 270 15.35 19.90 20.01
C PRO A 270 16.00 19.18 21.20
N LEU A 271 15.20 18.59 22.11
CA LEU A 271 15.71 17.81 23.25
C LEU A 271 16.45 16.55 22.79
N PHE A 272 15.99 15.92 21.71
CA PHE A 272 16.50 14.63 21.22
C PHE A 272 17.39 14.74 19.98
N ALA A 273 17.70 15.96 19.53
CA ALA A 273 18.62 16.23 18.41
C ALA A 273 20.04 15.65 18.60
N LYS A 274 20.44 15.34 19.85
CA LYS A 274 21.72 14.68 20.20
C LYS A 274 21.58 13.23 20.66
N SER A 275 20.36 12.69 20.64
CA SER A 275 20.15 11.27 20.91
C SER A 275 20.89 10.40 19.87
N ARG A 276 20.98 9.10 20.12
CA ARG A 276 21.66 8.16 19.21
C ARG A 276 20.70 7.01 18.97
N ILE A 277 20.07 6.98 17.80
CA ILE A 277 18.93 6.10 17.53
C ILE A 277 19.31 5.09 16.45
N VAL A 278 18.94 3.82 16.67
CA VAL A 278 19.04 2.77 15.65
C VAL A 278 17.65 2.22 15.35
N LEU A 279 17.25 2.31 14.08
CA LEU A 279 16.08 1.62 13.57
C LEU A 279 16.50 0.17 13.29
N LEU A 280 15.92 -0.80 14.01
CA LEU A 280 16.28 -2.20 13.83
C LEU A 280 15.45 -2.88 12.75
N HIS A 281 15.95 -4.03 12.30
CA HIS A 281 15.24 -4.97 11.42
C HIS A 281 14.97 -4.44 10.00
N GLY A 282 15.82 -3.53 9.51
CA GLY A 282 15.70 -2.86 8.21
C GLY A 282 14.41 -2.06 8.01
N SER A 283 13.60 -1.92 9.07
CA SER A 283 12.23 -1.41 9.03
C SER A 283 11.28 -2.09 8.02
N TYR A 284 11.53 -3.32 7.56
CA TYR A 284 10.78 -3.93 6.44
C TYR A 284 9.25 -3.93 6.67
N PRO A 285 8.43 -3.51 5.69
CA PRO A 285 8.77 -3.19 4.29
C PRO A 285 9.24 -1.74 4.03
N PHE A 286 9.45 -0.94 5.08
CA PHE A 286 9.72 0.49 5.03
C PHE A 286 11.21 0.85 4.94
N MET A 287 12.01 0.07 4.20
CA MET A 287 13.46 0.31 4.05
C MET A 287 13.75 1.70 3.52
N ARG A 288 12.96 2.18 2.55
CA ARG A 288 13.14 3.49 1.91
C ARG A 288 12.88 4.64 2.88
N GLU A 289 11.87 4.50 3.72
CA GLU A 289 11.60 5.43 4.80
C GLU A 289 12.72 5.45 5.84
N ALA A 290 13.23 4.29 6.24
CA ALA A 290 14.38 4.22 7.14
C ALA A 290 15.63 4.87 6.51
N SER A 291 15.91 4.54 5.25
CA SER A 291 16.99 5.06 4.42
C SER A 291 16.97 6.59 4.33
N TYR A 292 15.79 7.15 4.04
CA TYR A 292 15.52 8.60 4.08
C TYR A 292 15.74 9.21 5.48
N LEU A 293 15.30 8.55 6.55
CA LEU A 293 15.52 9.07 7.90
C LEU A 293 17.01 9.07 8.29
N ALA A 294 17.77 8.04 7.91
CA ALA A 294 19.20 7.99 8.16
C ALA A 294 20.00 9.01 7.31
N SER A 295 19.52 9.35 6.10
CA SER A 295 20.15 10.38 5.28
C SER A 295 19.90 11.80 5.79
N VAL A 296 18.68 12.09 6.28
CA VAL A 296 18.29 13.43 6.74
C VAL A 296 18.66 13.71 8.20
N TYR A 297 18.51 12.74 9.11
CA TYR A 297 18.67 12.97 10.55
C TYR A 297 20.05 12.47 11.04
N PRO A 298 20.96 13.34 11.51
CA PRO A 298 22.30 12.93 11.95
C PRO A 298 22.28 11.87 13.06
N GLN A 299 21.27 11.90 13.94
CA GLN A 299 21.10 10.95 15.05
C GLN A 299 20.65 9.54 14.64
N VAL A 300 20.10 9.34 13.43
CA VAL A 300 19.52 8.06 12.99
C VAL A 300 20.56 7.19 12.30
N HIS A 301 20.66 5.94 12.74
CA HIS A 301 21.38 4.82 12.13
C HIS A 301 20.39 3.67 11.89
N ILE A 302 20.78 2.68 11.09
CA ILE A 302 19.94 1.53 10.73
C ILE A 302 20.71 0.24 10.97
N ASP A 303 20.00 -0.76 11.47
CA ASP A 303 20.40 -2.16 11.42
C ASP A 303 19.48 -2.93 10.45
N PHE A 304 20.02 -3.97 9.79
CA PHE A 304 19.27 -4.79 8.81
C PHE A 304 19.09 -6.27 9.23
N GLY A 305 19.29 -6.61 10.51
CA GLY A 305 19.00 -7.95 11.04
C GLY A 305 17.54 -8.37 10.82
N LEU A 306 17.18 -9.63 11.15
CA LEU A 306 15.87 -10.24 10.89
C LEU A 306 15.49 -10.36 9.40
N VAL A 307 15.40 -9.25 8.67
CA VAL A 307 15.25 -9.18 7.19
C VAL A 307 16.21 -10.13 6.50
N VAL A 308 17.46 -10.13 6.95
CA VAL A 308 18.43 -11.18 6.69
C VAL A 308 18.54 -12.03 7.97
N PRO A 309 18.18 -13.33 7.98
CA PRO A 309 17.94 -14.20 6.84
C PRO A 309 16.46 -14.53 6.56
N MET A 310 15.47 -13.74 6.97
CA MET A 310 14.05 -14.17 6.86
C MET A 310 13.39 -13.91 5.48
N LEU A 311 13.88 -13.00 4.65
CA LEU A 311 13.32 -12.80 3.31
C LEU A 311 13.81 -13.85 2.28
N SER A 312 13.25 -13.83 1.07
CA SER A 312 13.84 -14.53 -0.09
C SER A 312 15.18 -13.91 -0.48
N VAL A 313 16.04 -14.62 -1.22
CA VAL A 313 17.35 -14.06 -1.66
C VAL A 313 17.19 -12.75 -2.43
N ARG A 314 16.13 -12.63 -3.25
CA ARG A 314 15.76 -11.37 -3.90
C ARG A 314 15.34 -10.31 -2.89
N GLY A 315 14.46 -10.66 -1.94
CA GLY A 315 13.97 -9.73 -0.91
C GLY A 315 15.09 -9.19 -0.01
N MET A 316 15.99 -10.06 0.45
CA MET A 316 17.18 -9.69 1.22
C MET A 316 18.08 -8.71 0.46
N ARG A 317 18.37 -8.99 -0.82
CA ARG A 317 19.16 -8.09 -1.67
C ARG A 317 18.46 -6.75 -1.86
N CYS A 318 17.19 -6.75 -2.27
CA CYS A 318 16.42 -5.53 -2.47
C CYS A 318 16.34 -4.68 -1.19
N ALA A 319 16.09 -5.30 -0.03
CA ALA A 319 16.04 -4.57 1.23
C ALA A 319 17.38 -3.90 1.58
N LEU A 320 18.51 -4.60 1.41
CA LEU A 320 19.83 -4.00 1.66
C LEU A 320 20.20 -2.91 0.63
N SER A 321 19.76 -3.05 -0.62
CA SER A 321 19.85 -2.00 -1.64
C SER A 321 18.99 -0.78 -1.27
N ASP A 322 17.69 -0.94 -0.98
CA ASP A 322 16.78 0.15 -0.57
C ASP A 322 17.32 0.92 0.67
N LEU A 323 18.05 0.23 1.56
CA LEU A 323 18.76 0.86 2.69
C LEU A 323 19.99 1.66 2.26
N LEU A 324 20.75 1.21 1.26
CA LEU A 324 21.92 1.91 0.71
C LEU A 324 21.58 3.03 -0.28
N ASP A 325 20.36 3.05 -0.84
CA ASP A 325 19.90 4.07 -1.81
C ASP A 325 20.08 5.52 -1.30
N LEU A 326 19.84 5.76 0.00
CA LEU A 326 19.96 7.08 0.62
C LEU A 326 20.77 7.08 1.93
N ALA A 327 20.76 6.00 2.72
CA ALA A 327 21.49 6.01 4.00
C ALA A 327 23.01 5.97 3.77
N PRO A 328 23.77 6.89 4.40
CA PRO A 328 25.22 6.82 4.39
C PRO A 328 25.75 5.47 4.88
N VAL A 329 26.74 4.90 4.18
CA VAL A 329 27.37 3.60 4.50
C VAL A 329 27.86 3.52 5.95
N ASN A 330 28.29 4.64 6.55
CA ASN A 330 28.73 4.71 7.95
C ASN A 330 27.58 4.69 8.98
N LYS A 331 26.32 4.59 8.54
CA LYS A 331 25.12 4.53 9.37
C LYS A 331 24.35 3.21 9.31
N ILE A 332 24.77 2.28 8.44
CA ILE A 332 24.16 0.95 8.30
C ILE A 332 25.01 -0.06 9.09
N MET A 333 24.39 -0.91 9.90
CA MET A 333 25.06 -1.91 10.74
C MET A 333 24.47 -3.30 10.52
N PHE A 334 25.32 -4.32 10.68
CA PHE A 334 24.89 -5.71 10.76
C PHE A 334 24.37 -6.07 12.16
N SER A 335 23.31 -6.88 12.19
CA SER A 335 23.02 -7.81 13.27
C SER A 335 22.43 -9.11 12.71
N SER A 336 22.41 -10.17 13.52
CA SER A 336 21.77 -11.44 13.15
C SER A 336 20.29 -11.51 13.55
N ASP A 337 19.87 -10.69 14.53
CA ASP A 337 18.65 -10.89 15.32
C ASP A 337 18.52 -12.32 15.89
N GLY A 338 19.66 -12.94 16.23
CA GLY A 338 19.75 -14.33 16.63
C GLY A 338 18.87 -14.65 17.85
N TYR A 339 17.99 -15.64 17.72
CA TYR A 339 16.97 -15.96 18.71
C TYR A 339 16.96 -17.45 19.08
N ALA A 340 17.06 -17.74 20.39
CA ALA A 340 16.99 -19.05 21.04
C ALA A 340 18.06 -20.10 20.64
N PHE A 341 18.49 -20.16 19.39
CA PHE A 341 19.33 -21.22 18.84
C PHE A 341 20.63 -20.64 18.23
N PRO A 342 21.83 -21.19 18.53
CA PRO A 342 23.09 -20.71 17.95
C PRO A 342 23.10 -20.67 16.41
N GLU A 343 22.35 -21.56 15.76
CA GLU A 343 22.14 -21.57 14.31
C GLU A 343 21.59 -20.26 13.73
N THR A 344 20.75 -19.53 14.45
CA THR A 344 20.16 -18.27 13.94
C THR A 344 21.23 -17.20 13.73
N PHE A 345 22.21 -17.11 14.64
CA PHE A 345 23.40 -16.26 14.53
C PHE A 345 24.24 -16.63 13.31
N TYR A 346 24.47 -17.94 13.10
CA TYR A 346 25.21 -18.44 11.94
C TYR A 346 24.49 -18.12 10.63
N LEU A 347 23.18 -18.36 10.54
CA LEU A 347 22.38 -18.09 9.35
C LEU A 347 22.33 -16.59 9.04
N GLY A 348 22.11 -15.74 10.04
CA GLY A 348 22.15 -14.28 9.90
C GLY A 348 23.52 -13.80 9.42
N ALA A 349 24.61 -14.23 10.08
CA ALA A 349 25.97 -13.91 9.66
C ALA A 349 26.27 -14.36 8.23
N LYS A 350 26.02 -15.64 7.89
CA LYS A 350 26.32 -16.22 6.58
C LYS A 350 25.57 -15.50 5.46
N TRP A 351 24.26 -15.28 5.63
CA TRP A 351 23.45 -14.61 4.60
C TRP A 351 23.75 -13.12 4.50
N SER A 352 24.05 -12.43 5.60
CA SER A 352 24.46 -11.03 5.55
C SER A 352 25.77 -10.83 4.81
N ARG A 353 26.76 -11.72 4.99
CA ARG A 353 28.00 -11.70 4.20
C ARG A 353 27.76 -11.94 2.71
N ASP A 354 26.94 -12.91 2.34
CA ASP A 354 26.61 -13.22 0.94
C ASP A 354 25.82 -12.09 0.26
N ILE A 355 24.77 -11.60 0.92
CA ILE A 355 23.92 -10.53 0.39
C ILE A 355 24.68 -9.20 0.31
N LEU A 356 25.45 -8.83 1.33
CA LEU A 356 26.31 -7.64 1.28
C LEU A 356 27.37 -7.76 0.18
N THR A 357 27.97 -8.93 -0.03
CA THR A 357 28.88 -9.15 -1.17
C THR A 357 28.19 -8.85 -2.50
N ARG A 358 26.97 -9.36 -2.71
CA ARG A 358 26.21 -9.12 -3.95
C ARG A 358 25.92 -7.64 -4.15
N VAL A 359 25.43 -6.95 -3.12
CA VAL A 359 25.08 -5.52 -3.20
C VAL A 359 26.32 -4.65 -3.41
N LEU A 360 27.44 -4.94 -2.74
CA LEU A 360 28.69 -4.19 -2.93
C LEU A 360 29.36 -4.46 -4.29
N CYS A 361 29.25 -5.66 -4.84
CA CYS A 361 29.65 -5.92 -6.23
C CYS A 361 28.76 -5.16 -7.22
N GLU A 362 27.44 -5.09 -6.99
CA GLU A 362 26.49 -4.35 -7.83
C GLU A 362 26.79 -2.84 -7.80
N SER A 363 27.03 -2.25 -6.63
CA SER A 363 27.48 -0.85 -6.50
C SER A 363 28.84 -0.60 -7.13
N TYR A 364 29.75 -1.59 -7.14
CA TYR A 364 31.02 -1.48 -7.86
C TYR A 364 30.84 -1.51 -9.39
N ASP A 365 30.02 -2.43 -9.88
CA ASP A 365 29.75 -2.64 -11.31
C ASP A 365 29.01 -1.45 -11.94
N ASN A 366 28.13 -0.81 -11.19
CA ASN A 366 27.43 0.41 -11.58
C ASN A 366 28.33 1.66 -11.53
N GLY A 367 29.44 1.61 -10.79
CA GLY A 367 30.32 2.75 -10.55
C GLY A 367 29.89 3.68 -9.40
N ASP A 368 28.97 3.24 -8.54
CA ASP A 368 28.52 3.95 -7.35
C ASP A 368 29.61 3.98 -6.26
N LEU A 369 30.44 2.93 -6.19
CA LEU A 369 31.59 2.79 -5.31
C LEU A 369 32.81 2.35 -6.11
N THR A 370 34.00 2.88 -5.78
CA THR A 370 35.26 2.25 -6.20
C THR A 370 35.53 0.96 -5.42
N LEU A 371 36.47 0.14 -5.89
CA LEU A 371 36.88 -1.09 -5.20
C LEU A 371 37.35 -0.85 -3.75
N GLU A 372 38.04 0.28 -3.50
CA GLU A 372 38.50 0.62 -2.15
C GLU A 372 37.33 1.04 -1.24
N GLU A 373 36.32 1.72 -1.80
CA GLU A 373 35.11 2.11 -1.09
C GLU A 373 34.19 0.93 -0.83
N ALA A 374 34.03 -0.02 -1.77
CA ALA A 374 33.28 -1.25 -1.56
C ALA A 374 33.92 -2.14 -0.47
N VAL A 375 35.25 -2.32 -0.52
CA VAL A 375 36.01 -3.00 0.55
C VAL A 375 35.90 -2.25 1.89
N GLY A 376 35.93 -0.91 1.85
CA GLY A 376 35.70 -0.06 3.02
C GLY A 376 34.29 -0.22 3.61
N ALA A 377 33.26 -0.26 2.77
CA ALA A 377 31.87 -0.43 3.14
C ALA A 377 31.62 -1.77 3.83
N ALA A 378 32.22 -2.86 3.35
CA ALA A 378 32.20 -4.16 4.01
C ALA A 378 32.75 -4.09 5.45
N HIS A 379 33.89 -3.41 5.66
CA HIS A 379 34.45 -3.20 7.00
C HIS A 379 33.60 -2.29 7.89
N LEU A 380 32.94 -1.27 7.33
CA LEU A 380 32.06 -0.36 8.06
C LEU A 380 30.81 -1.08 8.55
N ILE A 381 30.04 -1.66 7.62
CA ILE A 381 28.72 -2.25 7.86
C ILE A 381 28.80 -3.48 8.77
N LEU A 382 29.77 -4.36 8.55
CA LEU A 382 29.89 -5.63 9.29
C LEU A 382 30.55 -5.48 10.68
N ASN A 383 31.26 -4.38 10.96
CA ASN A 383 32.12 -4.26 12.13
C ASN A 383 32.22 -2.83 12.68
N ARG A 384 32.87 -1.92 11.95
CA ARG A 384 33.37 -0.66 12.53
C ARG A 384 32.26 0.30 12.93
N ASN A 385 31.18 0.38 12.16
CA ASN A 385 30.05 1.24 12.48
C ASN A 385 29.49 0.90 13.87
N ALA A 386 29.32 -0.39 14.18
CA ALA A 386 28.83 -0.83 15.48
C ALA A 386 29.88 -0.65 16.60
N LEU A 387 31.17 -0.90 16.36
CA LEU A 387 32.24 -0.62 17.34
C LEU A 387 32.24 0.86 17.76
N GLU A 388 32.21 1.77 16.79
CA GLU A 388 32.23 3.21 17.01
C GLU A 388 30.90 3.72 17.59
N PHE A 389 29.78 3.17 17.10
CA PHE A 389 28.46 3.58 17.55
C PHE A 389 28.18 3.14 19.00
N TYR A 390 28.45 1.89 19.36
CA TYR A 390 28.22 1.40 20.73
C TYR A 390 29.43 1.59 21.67
N LYS A 391 30.51 2.25 21.21
CA LYS A 391 31.75 2.54 21.98
C LYS A 391 32.38 1.29 22.60
N LEU A 392 32.50 0.23 21.81
CA LEU A 392 32.90 -1.09 22.27
C LEU A 392 34.43 -1.18 22.40
N GLU A 393 34.99 -0.65 23.49
CA GLU A 393 36.42 -0.73 23.77
C GLU A 393 36.83 -2.16 24.16
N GLY A 394 37.47 -2.89 23.23
CA GLY A 394 38.01 -4.23 23.50
C GLY A 394 38.71 -4.90 22.31
N ALA A 395 38.20 -4.74 21.09
CA ALA A 395 38.68 -5.43 19.87
C ALA A 395 40.05 -4.95 19.32
N ARG A 396 40.89 -4.28 20.12
CA ARG A 396 42.18 -3.71 19.68
C ARG A 396 43.38 -4.64 19.89
N THR A 397 43.30 -5.88 19.41
CA THR A 397 44.49 -6.76 19.30
C THR A 397 44.55 -7.51 17.98
N GLY A 398 45.18 -6.89 16.98
CA GLY A 398 45.87 -7.64 15.92
C GLY A 398 45.20 -7.73 14.54
N ILE A 399 45.03 -6.61 13.85
CA ILE A 399 45.31 -6.47 12.40
C ILE A 399 45.85 -5.05 12.17
N GLN A 400 46.83 -4.91 11.28
CA GLN A 400 47.53 -3.64 11.06
C GLN A 400 46.65 -2.57 10.37
N ARG A 401 47.08 -1.30 10.49
CA ARG A 401 46.54 -0.17 9.73
C ARG A 401 46.76 -0.39 8.22
N THR A 402 45.76 -0.88 7.50
CA THR A 402 45.83 -1.02 6.02
C THR A 402 44.89 -0.09 5.24
N LEU A 403 44.20 0.82 5.93
CA LEU A 403 43.70 2.06 5.34
C LEU A 403 44.24 3.20 6.20
N SER A 404 44.99 4.11 5.58
CA SER A 404 45.54 5.27 6.28
C SER A 404 44.41 6.20 6.68
N THR A 405 44.58 6.90 7.79
CA THR A 405 43.63 7.92 8.26
C THR A 405 43.46 9.05 7.22
N GLU A 406 44.45 9.22 6.32
CA GLU A 406 44.37 10.12 5.15
C GLU A 406 43.30 9.71 4.13
N SER A 407 43.06 8.41 3.88
CA SER A 407 42.02 8.00 2.90
C SER A 407 40.61 8.33 3.40
N LEU A 408 40.36 8.15 4.71
CA LEU A 408 39.11 8.54 5.36
C LEU A 408 38.97 10.08 5.44
N MET A 409 40.06 10.80 5.72
CA MET A 409 40.05 12.27 5.67
C MET A 409 39.75 12.80 4.26
N ARG A 410 40.29 12.20 3.20
CA ARG A 410 39.98 12.62 1.81
C ARG A 410 38.51 12.42 1.42
N LEU A 411 37.88 11.34 1.89
CA LEU A 411 36.44 11.09 1.72
C LEU A 411 35.55 12.06 2.51
N GLN A 412 36.01 12.52 3.68
CA GLN A 412 35.32 13.57 4.44
C GLN A 412 35.56 14.98 3.88
N GLU A 413 36.76 15.26 3.36
CA GLU A 413 37.11 16.54 2.74
C GLU A 413 36.46 16.73 1.36
N SER A 414 36.23 15.66 0.58
CA SER A 414 35.50 15.74 -0.70
C SER A 414 33.99 15.98 -0.54
N LEU A 415 33.44 15.71 0.64
CA LEU A 415 32.01 15.89 0.98
C LEU A 415 31.73 17.11 1.87
N ALA A 416 32.76 17.84 2.29
CA ALA A 416 32.59 19.08 3.05
C ALA A 416 32.47 20.29 2.11
N PRO A 417 31.38 21.09 2.15
CA PRO A 417 31.35 22.36 1.45
C PRO A 417 32.35 23.32 2.11
N SER A 418 33.26 23.86 1.30
CA SER A 418 34.28 24.83 1.71
C SER A 418 33.64 26.18 2.08
N LEU A 419 33.14 26.26 3.32
CA LEU A 419 32.66 27.50 3.96
C LEU A 419 33.83 28.42 4.33
N THR A 420 34.58 28.88 3.33
CA THR A 420 35.25 30.19 3.43
C THR A 420 34.17 31.26 3.44
N VAL A 421 33.95 31.87 4.61
CA VAL A 421 33.04 33.01 4.77
C VAL A 421 33.66 34.24 4.12
N GLU A 422 33.56 34.35 2.80
CA GLU A 422 33.56 35.65 2.16
C GLU A 422 32.24 36.38 2.50
N LYS A 423 32.32 37.68 2.73
CA LYS A 423 31.15 38.49 3.08
C LYS A 423 30.06 38.34 2.01
N PRO A 424 28.77 38.18 2.39
CA PRO A 424 27.69 38.24 1.42
C PRO A 424 27.74 39.60 0.70
N PRO A 425 27.67 39.64 -0.65
CA PRO A 425 27.59 40.91 -1.36
C PRO A 425 26.28 41.60 -0.98
N THR A 426 26.40 42.78 -0.37
CA THR A 426 25.26 43.65 -0.07
C THR A 426 24.59 44.08 -1.37
N PHE A 427 23.45 43.47 -1.69
CA PHE A 427 22.58 43.91 -2.77
C PHE A 427 21.84 45.19 -2.34
N GLU A 428 22.47 46.35 -2.62
CA GLU A 428 21.77 47.63 -2.58
C GLU A 428 20.67 47.68 -3.66
N PHE A 429 19.49 48.17 -3.28
CA PHE A 429 18.44 48.52 -4.23
C PHE A 429 18.89 49.74 -5.06
N ARG A 430 19.50 49.50 -6.24
CA ARG A 430 19.75 50.56 -7.23
C ARG A 430 18.62 50.66 -8.23
N LEU A 431 17.77 51.66 -8.02
CA LEU A 431 16.96 52.27 -9.08
C LEU A 431 17.83 52.56 -10.31
N LEU A 432 17.52 51.92 -11.43
CA LEU A 432 18.03 52.35 -12.74
C LEU A 432 16.95 53.15 -13.47
N ALA A 433 17.36 54.32 -13.95
CA ALA A 433 16.49 55.31 -14.56
C ALA A 433 16.13 54.96 -16.02
N ALA A 434 15.10 55.66 -16.50
CA ALA A 434 14.49 55.62 -17.83
C ALA A 434 15.40 55.21 -19.01
N VAL A 435 14.87 54.30 -19.84
CA VAL A 435 15.31 54.05 -21.23
C VAL A 435 14.38 54.82 -22.20
N PRO A 436 14.86 55.37 -23.34
CA PRO A 436 14.13 56.39 -24.09
C PRO A 436 12.99 55.87 -24.99
N LYS A 437 12.07 56.78 -25.35
CA LYS A 437 10.95 56.55 -26.27
C LYS A 437 11.39 56.18 -27.70
N PRO A 438 10.72 55.23 -28.37
CA PRO A 438 10.58 55.22 -29.83
C PRO A 438 9.61 56.33 -30.29
N ALA A 439 9.80 56.85 -31.51
CA ALA A 439 8.94 57.88 -32.08
C ALA A 439 7.65 57.30 -32.72
N HIS A 440 6.55 58.04 -32.63
CA HIS A 440 5.29 57.72 -33.32
C HIS A 440 5.33 58.10 -34.82
N PRO A 441 4.47 57.46 -35.61
CA PRO A 441 3.71 58.17 -36.63
C PRO A 441 2.18 58.03 -36.44
N ASN A 442 1.53 59.20 -36.29
CA ASN A 442 0.19 59.61 -36.74
C ASN A 442 -1.05 58.66 -36.70
N GLY A 443 -2.07 59.09 -35.93
CA GLY A 443 -3.51 58.95 -36.23
C GLY A 443 -4.13 57.56 -36.03
N SER A 444 -5.40 57.41 -35.62
CA SER A 444 -6.46 58.38 -35.29
C SER A 444 -7.63 57.64 -34.61
N THR A 445 -8.35 58.25 -33.65
CA THR A 445 -9.78 58.00 -33.27
C THR A 445 -10.24 56.55 -32.97
N LEU A 446 -11.00 56.14 -31.94
CA LEU A 446 -11.72 56.69 -30.77
C LEU A 446 -11.96 55.46 -29.81
N GLU A 447 -12.63 55.45 -28.65
CA GLU A 447 -13.48 56.45 -27.97
C GLU A 447 -13.30 56.43 -26.42
N THR A 448 -14.26 55.89 -25.66
CA THR A 448 -14.46 56.08 -24.20
C THR A 448 -14.87 54.82 -23.43
N ASN A 449 -14.28 54.64 -22.23
CA ASN A 449 -14.82 54.23 -20.91
C ASN A 449 -16.33 53.85 -20.73
N PRO A 450 -16.75 53.16 -19.63
CA PRO A 450 -16.03 52.93 -18.35
C PRO A 450 -16.12 51.51 -17.71
N THR A 451 -15.36 51.33 -16.62
CA THR A 451 -15.49 50.24 -15.62
C THR A 451 -16.60 50.48 -14.57
N PRO A 452 -17.14 49.42 -13.94
CA PRO A 452 -17.71 49.48 -12.59
C PRO A 452 -16.72 48.97 -11.52
N ARG A 453 -16.81 49.52 -10.31
CA ARG A 453 -15.95 49.19 -9.16
C ARG A 453 -16.50 47.99 -8.38
N PHE A 454 -15.62 47.14 -7.86
CA PHE A 454 -15.98 46.19 -6.79
C PHE A 454 -15.81 46.84 -5.40
N THR A 455 -16.86 46.72 -4.58
CA THR A 455 -16.86 47.06 -3.15
C THR A 455 -16.57 45.82 -2.30
N LYS A 456 -15.76 45.96 -1.24
CA LYS A 456 -15.61 44.93 -0.19
C LYS A 456 -16.91 44.73 0.60
N PRO A 457 -17.22 43.49 1.01
CA PRO A 457 -18.01 43.18 2.20
C PRO A 457 -17.10 42.93 3.43
N GLU A 458 -17.73 42.89 4.61
CA GLU A 458 -17.09 42.98 5.94
C GLU A 458 -16.87 41.62 6.62
N GLU A 459 -16.08 41.61 7.70
CA GLU A 459 -15.99 40.48 8.65
C GLU A 459 -17.23 40.42 9.56
N PRO A 460 -17.74 39.21 9.87
CA PRO A 460 -18.54 38.98 11.06
C PRO A 460 -17.75 38.17 12.10
N THR A 461 -17.52 38.78 13.26
CA THR A 461 -17.02 38.11 14.47
C THR A 461 -18.08 37.19 15.08
N GLN A 462 -17.78 35.89 15.27
CA GLN A 462 -18.18 35.08 16.44
C GLN A 462 -17.62 33.64 16.35
N ARG A 463 -17.07 33.12 17.46
CA ARG A 463 -16.69 31.71 17.62
C ARG A 463 -17.85 30.91 18.25
N PRO A 464 -18.21 29.73 17.73
CA PRO A 464 -18.85 28.67 18.50
C PRO A 464 -17.84 27.65 19.05
N ALA A 465 -18.27 26.86 20.04
CA ALA A 465 -17.43 26.02 20.89
C ALA A 465 -16.87 24.73 20.24
N GLU A 466 -15.84 24.18 20.89
CA GLU A 466 -15.29 22.84 20.62
C GLU A 466 -16.34 21.73 20.82
N VAL A 467 -16.40 20.77 19.90
CA VAL A 467 -17.13 19.50 20.09
C VAL A 467 -16.13 18.36 20.04
N LYS A 468 -16.14 17.52 21.08
CA LYS A 468 -15.20 16.40 21.25
C LYS A 468 -15.47 15.29 20.23
N ALA A 469 -14.43 14.84 19.53
CA ALA A 469 -14.47 13.59 18.78
C ALA A 469 -14.47 12.39 19.74
N VAL A 470 -15.36 11.43 19.50
CA VAL A 470 -15.42 10.14 20.21
C VAL A 470 -14.86 9.08 19.27
N ALA A 471 -13.88 8.30 19.75
CA ALA A 471 -13.27 7.22 18.97
C ALA A 471 -14.14 5.95 19.04
N ALA A 472 -14.28 5.25 17.90
CA ALA A 472 -14.91 3.94 17.81
C ALA A 472 -13.83 2.85 17.61
N ALA A 473 -14.02 1.69 18.24
CA ALA A 473 -13.04 0.59 18.29
C ALA A 473 -13.21 -0.41 17.13
N PRO A 474 -12.13 -1.09 16.68
CA PRO A 474 -12.18 -1.99 15.51
C PRO A 474 -12.76 -3.38 15.79
N VAL A 475 -13.54 -3.89 14.82
CA VAL A 475 -14.05 -5.27 14.72
C VAL A 475 -13.13 -6.11 13.82
N ALA A 476 -13.00 -7.41 14.08
CA ALA A 476 -11.97 -8.30 13.52
C ALA A 476 -12.40 -9.15 12.29
N VAL A 477 -11.45 -9.46 11.40
CA VAL A 477 -11.58 -10.39 10.26
C VAL A 477 -11.34 -11.84 10.68
N ILE A 478 -12.10 -12.79 10.11
CA ILE A 478 -11.90 -14.24 10.23
C ILE A 478 -11.15 -14.79 8.99
N PRO A 479 -10.15 -15.70 9.11
CA PRO A 479 -9.38 -16.19 7.96
C PRO A 479 -10.16 -17.13 7.03
N ARG A 480 -9.88 -17.06 5.72
CA ARG A 480 -10.39 -18.01 4.71
C ARG A 480 -9.49 -19.25 4.60
N VAL A 481 -10.11 -20.41 4.38
CA VAL A 481 -9.45 -21.69 4.09
C VAL A 481 -9.24 -21.84 2.58
N ALA A 482 -8.03 -22.21 2.15
CA ALA A 482 -7.72 -22.49 0.74
C ALA A 482 -7.59 -24.01 0.50
N GLY A 483 -8.35 -24.53 -0.46
CA GLY A 483 -8.25 -25.92 -0.93
C GLY A 483 -7.20 -26.07 -2.03
N THR A 484 -6.45 -27.16 -2.01
CA THR A 484 -5.36 -27.46 -2.95
C THR A 484 -5.86 -27.95 -4.31
N VAL A 485 -5.32 -27.41 -5.40
CA VAL A 485 -5.32 -28.06 -6.73
C VAL A 485 -3.89 -28.05 -7.27
N ASN A 486 -3.36 -29.22 -7.62
CA ASN A 486 -1.97 -29.37 -8.08
C ASN A 486 -1.84 -28.96 -9.55
N ALA A 487 -1.04 -27.91 -9.83
CA ALA A 487 -0.55 -27.59 -11.16
C ALA A 487 0.94 -27.96 -11.27
N VAL A 488 1.32 -28.71 -12.31
CA VAL A 488 2.69 -29.16 -12.54
C VAL A 488 3.51 -28.01 -13.13
N ALA A 489 4.43 -27.45 -12.34
CA ALA A 489 5.36 -26.43 -12.81
C ALA A 489 6.48 -27.04 -13.66
N VAL A 490 6.64 -26.54 -14.89
CA VAL A 490 7.80 -26.81 -15.75
C VAL A 490 8.80 -25.67 -15.55
N ASP A 491 10.09 -25.98 -15.42
CA ASP A 491 11.17 -24.99 -15.25
C ASP A 491 11.22 -23.96 -16.39
N ALA A 492 10.57 -22.82 -16.19
CA ALA A 492 10.66 -21.65 -17.04
C ALA A 492 11.64 -20.64 -16.44
N LYS A 493 12.66 -20.23 -17.21
CA LYS A 493 13.53 -19.11 -16.82
C LYS A 493 12.66 -17.86 -16.61
N PRO A 494 12.92 -17.03 -15.57
CA PRO A 494 12.18 -15.79 -15.37
C PRO A 494 12.35 -14.88 -16.60
N ILE A 495 11.23 -14.46 -17.18
CA ILE A 495 11.21 -13.56 -18.33
C ILE A 495 11.49 -12.13 -17.83
N GLU A 496 12.41 -11.45 -18.50
CA GLU A 496 12.82 -10.09 -18.17
C GLU A 496 11.84 -9.06 -18.77
N VAL A 497 11.34 -8.16 -17.93
CA VAL A 497 10.44 -7.07 -18.36
C VAL A 497 11.27 -5.98 -19.03
N LYS A 498 10.96 -5.67 -20.30
CA LYS A 498 11.62 -4.64 -21.12
C LYS A 498 10.84 -3.34 -21.19
N HIS A 499 9.51 -3.37 -21.03
CA HIS A 499 8.66 -2.18 -21.07
C HIS A 499 7.63 -2.14 -19.96
N VAL A 500 7.15 -0.93 -19.65
CA VAL A 500 6.02 -0.70 -18.75
C VAL A 500 4.96 0.13 -19.46
N ARG A 501 3.71 -0.37 -19.44
CA ARG A 501 2.50 0.27 -19.96
C ARG A 501 1.85 1.07 -18.83
N LEU A 502 1.93 2.39 -18.94
CA LEU A 502 1.24 3.35 -18.08
C LEU A 502 -0.21 3.46 -18.55
N MET A 503 -1.17 2.97 -17.77
CA MET A 503 -2.56 2.87 -18.19
C MET A 503 -3.48 3.82 -17.42
N PHE A 504 -4.44 4.40 -18.13
CA PHE A 504 -5.41 5.36 -17.63
C PHE A 504 -6.69 5.31 -18.47
N VAL A 505 -7.83 5.67 -17.89
CA VAL A 505 -9.12 5.77 -18.61
C VAL A 505 -9.46 7.24 -18.79
N ASP A 506 -9.81 7.65 -20.01
CA ASP A 506 -10.22 9.03 -20.28
C ASP A 506 -11.68 9.31 -19.91
N SER A 507 -12.15 10.55 -20.09
CA SER A 507 -13.53 10.91 -19.74
C SER A 507 -14.60 10.32 -20.67
N SER A 508 -14.21 9.72 -21.80
CA SER A 508 -15.12 9.00 -22.69
C SER A 508 -15.30 7.53 -22.31
N GLY A 509 -14.51 7.02 -21.35
CA GLY A 509 -14.50 5.61 -20.93
C GLY A 509 -13.48 4.74 -21.69
N LEU A 510 -12.69 5.32 -22.59
CA LEU A 510 -11.67 4.61 -23.35
C LEU A 510 -10.40 4.39 -22.53
N LEU A 511 -9.86 3.17 -22.63
CA LEU A 511 -8.61 2.78 -22.01
C LEU A 511 -7.43 3.23 -22.87
N ARG A 512 -6.61 4.13 -22.35
CA ARG A 512 -5.44 4.69 -23.02
C ARG A 512 -4.16 4.24 -22.32
N CYS A 513 -3.06 4.18 -23.07
CA CYS A 513 -1.76 3.82 -22.53
C CYS A 513 -0.60 4.66 -23.09
N ARG A 514 0.50 4.70 -22.33
CA ARG A 514 1.83 5.08 -22.81
C ARG A 514 2.81 3.97 -22.46
N ILE A 515 3.60 3.51 -23.43
CA ILE A 515 4.63 2.50 -23.20
C ILE A 515 5.98 3.19 -23.02
N VAL A 516 6.72 2.82 -21.98
CA VAL A 516 8.09 3.29 -21.71
C VAL A 516 9.05 2.11 -21.52
N PRO A 517 10.31 2.19 -21.97
CA PRO A 517 11.33 1.18 -21.64
C PRO A 517 11.53 1.09 -20.12
N ILE A 518 11.77 -0.11 -19.60
CA ILE A 518 11.90 -0.39 -18.16
C ILE A 518 12.93 0.51 -17.48
N ARG A 519 14.09 0.71 -18.12
CA ARG A 519 15.14 1.61 -17.64
C ARG A 519 14.64 3.05 -17.44
N ARG A 520 13.94 3.62 -18.43
CA ARG A 520 13.33 4.95 -18.30
C ARG A 520 12.21 4.96 -17.27
N PHE A 521 11.47 3.85 -17.13
CA PHE A 521 10.42 3.74 -16.13
C PHE A 521 11.02 3.93 -14.73
N GLU A 522 12.04 3.15 -14.41
CA GLU A 522 12.71 3.10 -13.11
C GLU A 522 13.52 4.37 -12.82
N GLU A 523 14.34 4.85 -13.75
CA GLU A 523 15.20 6.04 -13.58
C GLU A 523 14.43 7.38 -13.52
N VAL A 524 13.23 7.48 -14.10
CA VAL A 524 12.56 8.78 -14.32
C VAL A 524 11.04 8.77 -14.08
N VAL A 525 10.33 7.77 -14.58
CA VAL A 525 8.86 7.80 -14.57
C VAL A 525 8.26 7.51 -13.20
N VAL A 526 8.93 6.71 -12.36
CA VAL A 526 8.50 6.49 -10.97
C VAL A 526 8.39 7.82 -10.22
N GLU A 527 9.42 8.65 -10.26
CA GLU A 527 9.45 9.91 -9.49
C GLU A 527 8.73 11.07 -10.18
N HIS A 528 8.83 11.15 -11.52
CA HIS A 528 8.37 12.32 -12.26
C HIS A 528 7.16 12.06 -13.17
N GLY A 529 6.75 10.80 -13.37
CA GLY A 529 5.68 10.46 -14.30
C GLY A 529 5.98 10.79 -15.77
N VAL A 530 5.03 10.46 -16.66
CA VAL A 530 5.10 10.80 -18.10
C VAL A 530 4.20 11.97 -18.42
N GLY A 531 4.76 12.97 -19.12
CA GLY A 531 4.03 14.12 -19.64
C GLY A 531 2.98 13.73 -20.70
N LEU A 532 1.81 14.36 -20.62
CA LEU A 532 0.67 14.15 -21.51
C LEU A 532 -0.07 15.48 -21.69
N ALA A 533 -0.55 15.79 -22.90
CA ALA A 533 -1.40 16.96 -23.11
C ALA A 533 -2.74 16.77 -22.38
N ASN A 534 -3.18 17.76 -21.59
CA ASN A 534 -4.38 17.68 -20.75
C ASN A 534 -5.66 17.34 -21.53
N ILE A 535 -5.77 17.83 -22.77
CA ILE A 535 -6.89 17.57 -23.67
C ILE A 535 -7.10 16.09 -24.01
N VAL A 536 -6.09 15.23 -23.87
CA VAL A 536 -6.24 13.77 -24.09
C VAL A 536 -7.29 13.15 -23.15
N MET A 537 -7.55 13.78 -22.01
CA MET A 537 -8.56 13.33 -21.05
C MET A 537 -10.00 13.73 -21.42
N PHE A 538 -10.18 14.54 -22.46
CA PHE A 538 -11.47 15.09 -22.93
C PHE A 538 -11.63 15.01 -24.46
N LEU A 539 -11.09 13.94 -25.06
CA LEU A 539 -11.37 13.59 -26.46
C LEU A 539 -12.72 12.87 -26.57
N ALA A 540 -13.32 12.92 -27.77
CA ALA A 540 -14.48 12.11 -28.09
C ALA A 540 -14.11 10.62 -28.23
N SER A 541 -15.06 9.70 -28.04
CA SER A 541 -14.78 8.26 -28.17
C SER A 541 -14.60 7.81 -29.62
N TYR A 542 -15.21 8.54 -30.57
CA TYR A 542 -15.22 8.20 -31.99
C TYR A 542 -14.11 8.88 -32.80
N ALA A 543 -13.35 9.82 -32.21
CA ALA A 543 -12.27 10.54 -32.88
C ALA A 543 -11.34 11.28 -31.91
N ASP A 544 -10.04 11.29 -32.21
CA ASP A 544 -9.01 12.02 -31.43
C ASP A 544 -9.01 13.53 -31.72
N TYR A 545 -10.12 14.23 -31.46
CA TYR A 545 -10.19 15.69 -31.50
C TYR A 545 -10.83 16.32 -30.25
N PRO A 546 -10.46 17.58 -29.91
CA PRO A 546 -11.02 18.29 -28.76
C PRO A 546 -12.54 18.45 -28.86
N VAL A 547 -13.29 18.13 -27.81
CA VAL A 547 -14.75 18.32 -27.81
C VAL A 547 -15.13 19.81 -27.78
N PRO A 548 -16.19 20.24 -28.49
CA PRO A 548 -16.58 21.65 -28.53
C PRO A 548 -16.87 22.23 -27.15
N ASN A 549 -16.45 23.47 -26.93
CA ASN A 549 -16.63 24.26 -25.70
C ASN A 549 -15.89 23.74 -24.44
N SER A 550 -15.00 22.74 -24.57
CA SER A 550 -14.10 22.36 -23.47
C SER A 550 -13.22 23.55 -23.05
N ALA A 551 -12.94 23.67 -21.74
CA ALA A 551 -11.90 24.57 -21.24
C ALA A 551 -10.48 24.16 -21.70
N PHE A 552 -10.31 22.92 -22.16
CA PHE A 552 -9.04 22.38 -22.61
C PHE A 552 -8.86 22.49 -24.12
N ASN A 553 -7.60 22.67 -24.53
CA ASN A 553 -7.18 22.77 -25.92
C ASN A 553 -5.78 22.15 -26.06
N ALA A 554 -5.10 22.36 -27.18
CA ALA A 554 -3.76 21.80 -27.41
C ALA A 554 -2.65 22.34 -26.47
N VAL A 555 -2.96 23.29 -25.58
CA VAL A 555 -2.03 23.88 -24.60
C VAL A 555 -2.30 23.37 -23.19
N GLY A 556 -1.24 22.86 -22.56
CA GLY A 556 -1.21 22.44 -21.16
C GLY A 556 -0.80 20.97 -21.01
N GLU A 557 0.06 20.71 -20.04
CA GLU A 557 0.61 19.38 -19.77
C GLU A 557 0.18 18.92 -18.37
N ILE A 558 -0.18 17.64 -18.29
CA ILE A 558 -0.43 16.85 -17.08
C ILE A 558 0.56 15.69 -17.06
N ARG A 559 0.67 15.00 -15.93
CA ARG A 559 1.65 13.94 -15.71
C ARG A 559 0.97 12.67 -15.23
N LEU A 560 1.20 11.58 -15.96
CA LEU A 560 0.80 10.22 -15.61
C LEU A 560 1.77 9.69 -14.55
N MET A 561 1.34 9.68 -13.29
CA MET A 561 2.11 9.18 -12.15
C MET A 561 1.76 7.71 -11.89
N PRO A 562 2.71 6.76 -12.00
CA PRO A 562 2.44 5.33 -11.79
C PRO A 562 2.12 5.00 -10.34
N ASP A 563 1.06 4.24 -10.11
CA ASP A 563 0.74 3.64 -8.83
C ASP A 563 1.38 2.24 -8.75
N LEU A 564 2.57 2.15 -8.16
CA LEU A 564 3.38 0.93 -8.15
C LEU A 564 2.68 -0.27 -7.49
N SER A 565 1.69 -0.06 -6.63
CA SER A 565 0.88 -1.14 -6.03
C SER A 565 0.02 -1.89 -7.06
N THR A 566 -0.16 -1.32 -8.24
CA THR A 566 -0.94 -1.91 -9.36
C THR A 566 -0.06 -2.57 -10.43
N LYS A 567 1.26 -2.68 -10.22
CA LYS A 567 2.18 -3.22 -11.23
C LYS A 567 2.00 -4.73 -11.41
N VAL A 568 1.58 -5.16 -12.59
CA VAL A 568 1.42 -6.59 -12.97
C VAL A 568 2.16 -6.91 -14.27
N THR A 569 2.59 -8.16 -14.47
CA THR A 569 3.20 -8.61 -15.75
C THR A 569 2.11 -9.16 -16.66
N LEU A 570 2.12 -8.85 -17.95
CA LEU A 570 1.05 -9.24 -18.88
C LEU A 570 1.28 -10.66 -19.45
N PRO A 571 0.42 -11.67 -19.18
CA PRO A 571 0.69 -13.04 -19.64
C PRO A 571 0.68 -13.19 -21.17
N TRP A 572 -0.09 -12.37 -21.89
CA TRP A 572 -0.11 -12.32 -23.35
C TRP A 572 1.03 -11.48 -23.97
N CYS A 573 1.80 -10.77 -23.15
CA CYS A 573 2.98 -10.00 -23.57
C CYS A 573 4.05 -10.04 -22.47
N PRO A 574 4.73 -11.18 -22.23
CA PRO A 574 5.51 -11.41 -21.01
C PRO A 574 6.72 -10.50 -20.79
N GLU A 575 7.17 -9.76 -21.81
CA GLU A 575 8.23 -8.75 -21.71
C GLU A 575 7.68 -7.36 -21.31
N ASP A 576 6.37 -7.20 -21.17
CA ASP A 576 5.70 -5.96 -20.77
C ASP A 576 5.04 -6.12 -19.39
N ALA A 577 5.22 -5.11 -18.54
CA ALA A 577 4.39 -4.90 -17.35
C ALA A 577 3.33 -3.81 -17.60
N LEU A 578 2.23 -3.85 -16.85
CA LEU A 578 1.19 -2.84 -16.76
C LEU A 578 1.28 -2.15 -15.41
N VAL A 579 0.99 -0.84 -15.36
CA VAL A 579 0.74 -0.11 -14.11
C VAL A 579 -0.33 0.95 -14.34
N PHE A 580 -1.29 1.07 -13.43
CA PHE A 580 -2.27 2.15 -13.47
C PHE A 580 -1.65 3.48 -13.05
N THR A 581 -2.21 4.57 -13.54
CA THR A 581 -1.70 5.92 -13.28
C THR A 581 -2.74 6.84 -12.67
N ASN A 582 -2.28 7.62 -11.69
CA ASN A 582 -2.96 8.81 -11.20
C ASN A 582 -2.51 10.00 -12.06
N ILE A 583 -3.36 11.02 -12.22
CA ILE A 583 -3.08 12.15 -13.10
C ILE A 583 -2.82 13.39 -12.25
N HIS A 584 -1.68 14.01 -12.49
CA HIS A 584 -1.15 15.11 -11.70
C HIS A 584 -0.87 16.33 -12.58
N GLU A 585 -0.93 17.55 -12.03
CA GLU A 585 -0.44 18.75 -12.73
C GLU A 585 1.10 18.76 -12.80
N LYS A 586 1.71 18.32 -11.71
CA LYS A 586 3.16 18.17 -11.50
C LYS A 586 3.39 17.07 -10.47
N PRO A 587 4.59 16.46 -10.38
CA PRO A 587 4.82 15.34 -9.47
C PRO A 587 4.40 15.69 -8.04
N GLY A 588 3.64 14.80 -7.40
CA GLY A 588 3.08 15.02 -6.06
C GLY A 588 1.83 15.91 -5.96
N LEU A 589 1.38 16.59 -7.02
CA LEU A 589 0.13 17.39 -7.02
C LEU A 589 -0.96 16.76 -7.92
N PRO A 590 -1.95 16.04 -7.35
CA PRO A 590 -3.06 15.45 -8.11
C PRO A 590 -3.87 16.51 -8.85
N TRP A 591 -4.34 16.17 -10.05
CA TRP A 591 -5.16 17.03 -10.90
C TRP A 591 -6.65 16.83 -10.60
N GLU A 592 -7.43 17.92 -10.49
CA GLU A 592 -8.84 17.86 -10.08
C GLU A 592 -9.73 17.03 -11.03
N TYR A 593 -9.29 16.87 -12.29
CA TYR A 593 -10.00 16.15 -13.34
C TYR A 593 -9.57 14.67 -13.47
N CYS A 594 -8.74 14.15 -12.57
CA CYS A 594 -8.35 12.74 -12.61
C CYS A 594 -9.52 11.83 -12.18
N PRO A 595 -9.95 10.84 -13.00
CA PRO A 595 -10.99 9.90 -12.61
C PRO A 595 -10.61 9.07 -11.38
N ARG A 596 -9.39 8.49 -11.40
CA ARG A 596 -8.90 7.58 -10.36
C ARG A 596 -8.74 8.29 -9.01
N ASN A 597 -8.14 9.49 -8.99
CA ASN A 597 -8.07 10.28 -7.74
C ASN A 597 -9.44 10.81 -7.29
N THR A 598 -10.39 11.08 -8.19
CA THR A 598 -11.76 11.48 -7.80
C THR A 598 -12.46 10.36 -7.03
N LEU A 599 -12.37 9.12 -7.52
CA LEU A 599 -12.89 7.95 -6.80
C LEU A 599 -12.18 7.76 -5.45
N GLN A 600 -10.84 7.81 -5.44
CA GLN A 600 -10.02 7.67 -4.23
C GLN A 600 -10.41 8.71 -3.16
N ARG A 601 -10.56 9.99 -3.54
CA ARG A 601 -10.96 11.10 -2.66
C ARG A 601 -12.34 10.89 -2.06
N LEU A 602 -13.32 10.41 -2.84
CA LEU A 602 -14.67 10.15 -2.35
C LEU A 602 -14.74 8.92 -1.45
N SER A 603 -13.99 7.86 -1.75
CA SER A 603 -13.82 6.71 -0.86
C SER A 603 -13.22 7.11 0.48
N GLN A 604 -12.16 7.95 0.46
CA GLN A 604 -11.58 8.51 1.69
C GLN A 604 -12.58 9.43 2.42
N THR A 605 -13.39 10.21 1.70
CA THR A 605 -14.44 11.06 2.30
C THR A 605 -15.49 10.23 3.03
N LEU A 606 -15.95 9.12 2.45
CA LEU A 606 -16.87 8.17 3.07
C LEU A 606 -16.27 7.58 4.35
N ARG A 607 -15.02 7.10 4.28
CA ARG A 607 -14.30 6.53 5.43
C ARG A 607 -14.08 7.53 6.55
N MET A 608 -13.60 8.74 6.25
CA MET A 608 -13.28 9.75 7.27
C MET A 608 -14.52 10.42 7.87
N SER A 609 -15.61 10.58 7.11
CA SER A 609 -16.80 11.31 7.57
C SER A 609 -17.85 10.40 8.24
N PHE A 610 -17.89 9.11 7.88
CA PHE A 610 -18.93 8.18 8.32
C PHE A 610 -18.40 6.87 8.92
N ASN A 611 -17.07 6.64 8.89
CA ASN A 611 -16.47 5.35 9.24
C ASN A 611 -17.06 4.19 8.42
N LEU A 612 -17.19 4.40 7.11
CA LEU A 612 -17.73 3.44 6.15
C LEU A 612 -16.78 3.21 4.97
N VAL A 613 -16.78 1.99 4.44
CA VAL A 613 -16.07 1.61 3.21
C VAL A 613 -17.07 0.99 2.25
N MET A 614 -17.13 1.48 1.02
CA MET A 614 -17.87 0.83 -0.05
C MET A 614 -16.97 -0.22 -0.71
N ARG A 615 -17.50 -1.43 -0.90
CA ARG A 615 -16.92 -2.45 -1.78
C ARG A 615 -17.83 -2.58 -3.02
N ALA A 616 -17.26 -3.04 -4.13
CA ALA A 616 -17.98 -3.23 -5.39
C ALA A 616 -17.48 -4.49 -6.11
N GLY A 617 -18.41 -5.23 -6.70
CA GLY A 617 -18.19 -6.33 -7.65
C GLY A 617 -18.98 -6.05 -8.93
N PHE A 618 -18.65 -6.75 -10.02
CA PHE A 618 -19.22 -6.47 -11.33
C PHE A 618 -19.65 -7.75 -12.05
N ASP A 619 -20.78 -7.67 -12.73
CA ASP A 619 -21.17 -8.65 -13.75
C ASP A 619 -20.87 -8.01 -15.11
N VAL A 620 -19.80 -8.46 -15.76
CA VAL A 620 -19.23 -7.81 -16.96
C VAL A 620 -19.71 -8.53 -18.21
N GLY A 621 -20.68 -7.94 -18.89
CA GLY A 621 -21.23 -8.42 -20.17
C GLY A 621 -20.38 -7.99 -21.36
N PHE A 622 -20.10 -8.93 -22.27
CA PHE A 622 -19.35 -8.70 -23.52
C PHE A 622 -19.78 -9.65 -24.65
N TYR A 623 -19.52 -9.25 -25.89
CA TYR A 623 -19.70 -10.06 -27.07
C TYR A 623 -18.37 -10.53 -27.64
N LEU A 624 -18.33 -11.74 -28.19
CA LEU A 624 -17.23 -12.22 -29.03
C LEU A 624 -17.64 -12.16 -30.50
N LEU A 625 -16.89 -11.37 -31.28
CA LEU A 625 -17.16 -11.07 -32.68
C LEU A 625 -16.03 -11.62 -33.57
N LYS A 626 -16.34 -12.07 -34.78
CA LYS A 626 -15.32 -12.45 -35.77
C LYS A 626 -14.72 -11.19 -36.40
N LYS A 627 -13.41 -11.20 -36.66
CA LYS A 627 -12.71 -10.09 -37.34
C LYS A 627 -13.14 -10.03 -38.82
N SER A 628 -14.06 -9.12 -39.15
CA SER A 628 -14.44 -8.81 -40.53
C SER A 628 -13.72 -7.57 -41.04
N THR A 629 -13.19 -7.63 -42.27
CA THR A 629 -12.58 -6.47 -42.94
C THR A 629 -13.64 -5.67 -43.69
N GLY A 630 -14.21 -4.64 -43.03
CA GLY A 630 -14.98 -3.59 -43.70
C GLY A 630 -16.48 -3.86 -43.93
N SER A 631 -17.09 -4.84 -43.26
CA SER A 631 -18.55 -4.95 -43.23
C SER A 631 -19.15 -4.14 -42.08
N GLN A 632 -20.21 -3.39 -42.34
CA GLN A 632 -21.08 -2.80 -41.29
C GLN A 632 -21.83 -3.87 -40.49
N ASN A 633 -21.92 -5.10 -41.01
CA ASN A 633 -22.54 -6.22 -40.32
C ASN A 633 -21.58 -6.80 -39.28
N LEU A 634 -22.04 -6.88 -38.03
CA LEU A 634 -21.36 -7.58 -36.95
C LEU A 634 -21.62 -9.08 -37.06
N GLU A 635 -20.56 -9.88 -37.07
CA GLU A 635 -20.65 -11.35 -37.07
C GLU A 635 -20.27 -11.89 -35.68
N PHE A 636 -21.24 -12.37 -34.94
CA PHE A 636 -21.04 -12.96 -33.60
C PHE A 636 -20.39 -14.35 -33.71
N LEU A 637 -19.62 -14.75 -32.69
CA LEU A 637 -19.01 -16.07 -32.59
C LEU A 637 -20.07 -17.19 -32.61
N ASN A 638 -21.17 -16.97 -31.88
CA ASN A 638 -22.36 -17.82 -31.83
C ASN A 638 -23.61 -16.95 -31.59
N THR A 639 -24.79 -17.54 -31.70
CA THR A 639 -26.09 -16.90 -31.37
C THR A 639 -26.95 -17.82 -30.50
N SER A 640 -26.31 -18.59 -29.60
CA SER A 640 -26.99 -19.52 -28.69
C SER A 640 -27.94 -18.78 -27.73
N SER A 641 -28.90 -19.50 -27.14
CA SER A 641 -29.82 -18.95 -26.15
C SER A 641 -29.16 -18.70 -24.77
N PHE A 642 -29.85 -17.93 -23.92
CA PHE A 642 -29.50 -17.72 -22.52
C PHE A 642 -29.21 -19.04 -21.77
N SER A 643 -28.16 -19.05 -20.96
CA SER A 643 -27.63 -20.19 -20.20
C SER A 643 -27.42 -21.48 -21.00
N SER A 644 -27.21 -21.37 -22.32
CA SER A 644 -26.99 -22.54 -23.17
C SER A 644 -25.56 -23.09 -23.03
N ALA A 645 -25.44 -24.35 -22.59
CA ALA A 645 -24.18 -25.08 -22.57
C ALA A 645 -23.49 -25.10 -23.95
N ALA A 646 -24.25 -25.12 -25.05
CA ALA A 646 -23.70 -25.04 -26.40
C ALA A 646 -22.99 -23.70 -26.68
N GLY A 647 -23.45 -22.59 -26.09
CA GLY A 647 -22.78 -21.30 -26.20
C GLY A 647 -21.45 -21.29 -25.44
N VAL A 648 -21.44 -21.84 -24.22
CA VAL A 648 -20.21 -22.00 -23.41
C VAL A 648 -19.22 -22.93 -24.11
N HIS A 649 -19.66 -24.06 -24.69
CA HIS A 649 -18.77 -24.98 -25.41
C HIS A 649 -18.02 -24.32 -26.58
N VAL A 650 -18.67 -23.40 -27.32
CA VAL A 650 -18.03 -22.70 -28.46
C VAL A 650 -16.94 -21.72 -28.00
N ALA A 651 -17.10 -21.10 -26.83
CA ALA A 651 -16.14 -20.15 -26.26
C ALA A 651 -15.21 -20.76 -25.19
N SER A 652 -15.32 -22.06 -24.91
CA SER A 652 -14.74 -22.69 -23.70
C SER A 652 -13.23 -22.46 -23.52
N SER A 653 -12.43 -22.57 -24.60
CA SER A 653 -10.99 -22.32 -24.52
C SER A 653 -10.63 -20.84 -24.29
N ILE A 654 -11.50 -19.93 -24.73
CA ILE A 654 -11.33 -18.48 -24.58
C ILE A 654 -11.70 -18.08 -23.15
N LEU A 655 -12.84 -18.58 -22.64
CA LEU A 655 -13.31 -18.33 -21.28
C LEU A 655 -12.34 -18.92 -20.23
N ALA A 656 -11.83 -20.13 -20.43
CA ALA A 656 -10.83 -20.73 -19.56
C ALA A 656 -9.51 -19.93 -19.55
N GLU A 657 -9.02 -19.49 -20.71
CA GLU A 657 -7.80 -18.67 -20.78
C GLU A 657 -8.01 -17.28 -20.13
N ILE A 658 -9.20 -16.70 -20.22
CA ILE A 658 -9.54 -15.49 -19.48
C ILE A 658 -9.50 -15.75 -17.96
N ASP A 659 -10.08 -16.86 -17.49
CA ASP A 659 -10.09 -17.24 -16.06
C ASP A 659 -8.67 -17.38 -15.48
N ASP A 660 -7.82 -18.14 -16.17
CA ASP A 660 -6.42 -18.39 -15.78
C ASP A 660 -5.65 -17.06 -15.64
N VAL A 661 -5.88 -16.13 -16.58
CA VAL A 661 -5.20 -14.84 -16.61
C VAL A 661 -5.75 -13.87 -15.56
N LEU A 662 -7.07 -13.80 -15.36
CA LEU A 662 -7.67 -13.00 -14.28
C LEU A 662 -7.25 -13.51 -12.90
N SER A 663 -7.19 -14.83 -12.72
CA SER A 663 -6.65 -15.49 -11.53
C SER A 663 -5.19 -15.09 -11.29
N SER A 664 -4.36 -14.97 -12.34
CA SER A 664 -2.97 -14.48 -12.23
C SER A 664 -2.85 -13.02 -11.76
N PHE A 665 -3.91 -12.22 -11.93
CA PHE A 665 -4.02 -10.86 -11.38
C PHE A 665 -4.69 -10.80 -10.00
N ASN A 666 -4.98 -11.94 -9.37
CA ASN A 666 -5.77 -12.08 -8.15
C ASN A 666 -7.23 -11.57 -8.27
N ILE A 667 -7.78 -11.56 -9.49
CA ILE A 667 -9.19 -11.25 -9.74
C ILE A 667 -9.97 -12.57 -9.73
N HIS A 668 -10.75 -12.79 -8.67
CA HIS A 668 -11.57 -13.98 -8.54
C HIS A 668 -12.85 -13.86 -9.37
N VAL A 669 -13.00 -14.74 -10.37
CA VAL A 669 -14.26 -14.95 -11.08
C VAL A 669 -15.18 -15.84 -10.24
N GLU A 670 -16.39 -15.35 -9.98
CA GLU A 670 -17.44 -16.06 -9.24
C GLU A 670 -18.28 -16.95 -10.17
N GLU A 671 -18.57 -16.46 -11.38
CA GLU A 671 -19.42 -17.13 -12.37
C GLU A 671 -19.07 -16.69 -13.80
N MET A 672 -19.26 -17.58 -14.77
CA MET A 672 -19.35 -17.22 -16.18
C MET A 672 -20.53 -17.92 -16.85
N HIS A 673 -21.33 -17.20 -17.63
CA HIS A 673 -22.44 -17.77 -18.40
C HIS A 673 -22.63 -17.08 -19.75
N CYS A 674 -23.37 -17.74 -20.64
CA CYS A 674 -23.83 -17.15 -21.89
C CYS A 674 -25.17 -16.45 -21.64
N GLU A 675 -25.23 -15.11 -21.77
CA GLU A 675 -26.50 -14.36 -21.73
C GLU A 675 -27.32 -14.58 -23.02
N GLY A 676 -26.71 -15.16 -24.05
CA GLY A 676 -27.35 -15.51 -25.31
C GLY A 676 -27.22 -14.42 -26.38
N GLY A 677 -27.63 -14.70 -27.61
CA GLY A 677 -27.42 -13.78 -28.74
C GLY A 677 -25.94 -13.51 -29.07
N GLY A 678 -25.02 -14.36 -28.58
CA GLY A 678 -23.57 -14.18 -28.69
C GLY A 678 -22.91 -13.44 -27.53
N GLN A 679 -23.69 -13.11 -26.49
CA GLN A 679 -23.22 -12.45 -25.28
C GLN A 679 -22.75 -13.45 -24.21
N PHE A 680 -21.71 -13.05 -23.48
CA PHE A 680 -21.16 -13.73 -22.31
C PHE A 680 -21.07 -12.74 -21.15
N VAL A 681 -21.17 -13.24 -19.92
CA VAL A 681 -20.97 -12.49 -18.68
C VAL A 681 -19.87 -13.16 -17.87
N ILE A 682 -18.98 -12.34 -17.31
CA ILE A 682 -18.03 -12.74 -16.26
C ILE A 682 -18.40 -11.96 -14.99
N SER A 683 -18.77 -12.67 -13.93
CA SER A 683 -19.04 -12.10 -12.61
C SER A 683 -17.75 -12.11 -11.78
N ILE A 684 -17.28 -10.95 -11.34
CA ILE A 684 -16.09 -10.80 -10.48
C ILE A 684 -16.46 -10.37 -9.07
N GLY A 685 -15.76 -10.96 -8.09
CA GLY A 685 -16.02 -10.75 -6.67
C GLY A 685 -15.75 -9.33 -6.16
N GLU A 686 -16.35 -9.00 -5.02
CA GLU A 686 -16.28 -7.65 -4.45
C GLU A 686 -14.87 -7.27 -3.95
N ALA A 687 -14.39 -6.08 -4.35
CA ALA A 687 -13.17 -5.45 -3.83
C ALA A 687 -13.47 -4.03 -3.30
N GLN A 688 -12.53 -3.40 -2.58
CA GLN A 688 -12.65 -1.97 -2.26
C GLN A 688 -12.78 -1.15 -3.56
N VAL A 689 -13.65 -0.15 -3.58
CA VAL A 689 -14.09 0.56 -4.80
C VAL A 689 -12.98 0.98 -5.78
N LEU A 690 -11.82 1.42 -5.32
CA LEU A 690 -10.70 1.81 -6.20
C LEU A 690 -10.13 0.58 -6.93
N THR A 691 -9.83 -0.48 -6.18
CA THR A 691 -9.40 -1.79 -6.72
C THR A 691 -10.49 -2.41 -7.59
N ALA A 692 -11.78 -2.24 -7.25
CA ALA A 692 -12.88 -2.73 -8.07
C ALA A 692 -12.91 -2.05 -9.46
N ALA A 693 -12.67 -0.73 -9.52
CA ALA A 693 -12.54 -0.01 -10.79
C ALA A 693 -11.30 -0.47 -11.58
N ASP A 694 -10.15 -0.59 -10.92
CA ASP A 694 -8.91 -1.11 -11.52
C ASP A 694 -9.13 -2.54 -12.08
N ASN A 695 -9.83 -3.41 -11.34
CA ASN A 695 -10.18 -4.78 -11.75
C ASN A 695 -11.08 -4.80 -12.99
N LEU A 696 -12.12 -3.96 -13.05
CA LEU A 696 -12.99 -3.88 -14.24
C LEU A 696 -12.20 -3.44 -15.49
N VAL A 697 -11.21 -2.55 -15.33
CA VAL A 697 -10.31 -2.18 -16.43
C VAL A 697 -9.41 -3.35 -16.85
N LEU A 698 -8.87 -4.11 -15.91
CA LEU A 698 -8.07 -5.32 -16.20
C LEU A 698 -8.90 -6.42 -16.86
N VAL A 699 -10.16 -6.62 -16.46
CA VAL A 699 -11.09 -7.57 -17.11
C VAL A 699 -11.30 -7.18 -18.57
N LYS A 700 -11.59 -5.91 -18.86
CA LYS A 700 -11.73 -5.43 -20.24
C LYS A 700 -10.47 -5.69 -21.08
N ASP A 701 -9.29 -5.29 -20.58
CA ASP A 701 -8.03 -5.44 -21.31
C ASP A 701 -7.68 -6.92 -21.56
N THR A 702 -7.88 -7.77 -20.54
CA THR A 702 -7.68 -9.22 -20.64
C THR A 702 -8.58 -9.84 -21.71
N VAL A 703 -9.89 -9.60 -21.63
CA VAL A 703 -10.86 -10.15 -22.58
C VAL A 703 -10.56 -9.68 -24.01
N MET A 704 -10.19 -8.41 -24.21
CA MET A 704 -9.76 -7.90 -25.53
C MET A 704 -8.47 -8.57 -26.02
N ALA A 705 -7.46 -8.72 -25.15
CA ALA A 705 -6.19 -9.33 -25.50
C ALA A 705 -6.34 -10.81 -25.88
N ILE A 706 -7.07 -11.59 -25.07
CA ILE A 706 -7.32 -13.01 -25.32
C ILE A 706 -8.22 -13.18 -26.55
N ALA A 707 -9.30 -12.42 -26.70
CA ALA A 707 -10.10 -12.46 -27.93
C ALA A 707 -9.24 -12.18 -29.18
N SER A 708 -8.36 -11.18 -29.13
CA SER A 708 -7.48 -10.85 -30.25
C SER A 708 -6.47 -11.95 -30.57
N LYS A 709 -5.92 -12.62 -29.54
CA LYS A 709 -5.06 -13.82 -29.67
C LYS A 709 -5.79 -14.96 -30.40
N HIS A 710 -7.07 -15.16 -30.09
CA HIS A 710 -7.95 -16.14 -30.77
C HIS A 710 -8.54 -15.62 -32.10
N SER A 711 -7.99 -14.54 -32.66
CA SER A 711 -8.44 -13.93 -33.93
C SER A 711 -9.89 -13.42 -33.94
N LEU A 712 -10.45 -13.14 -32.76
CA LEU A 712 -11.74 -12.50 -32.53
C LEU A 712 -11.57 -11.05 -32.07
N ARG A 713 -12.67 -10.31 -32.00
CA ARG A 713 -12.77 -9.01 -31.34
C ARG A 713 -13.76 -9.16 -30.18
N ALA A 714 -13.38 -8.73 -28.98
CA ALA A 714 -14.34 -8.53 -27.91
C ALA A 714 -14.99 -7.14 -28.06
N SER A 715 -16.22 -6.98 -27.61
CA SER A 715 -16.82 -5.66 -27.41
C SER A 715 -17.74 -5.63 -26.19
N PHE A 716 -17.74 -4.49 -25.50
CA PHE A 716 -18.48 -4.24 -24.26
C PHE A 716 -19.71 -3.32 -24.45
N VAL A 717 -20.06 -3.02 -25.70
CA VAL A 717 -21.23 -2.20 -26.06
C VAL A 717 -22.53 -2.91 -25.68
N PRO A 718 -23.48 -2.26 -24.98
CA PRO A 718 -24.77 -2.86 -24.66
C PRO A 718 -25.62 -3.08 -25.91
N ASN A 719 -26.42 -4.16 -25.92
CA ASN A 719 -27.49 -4.39 -26.90
C ASN A 719 -27.03 -4.36 -28.37
N LEU A 720 -25.93 -5.05 -28.70
CA LEU A 720 -25.47 -5.19 -30.09
C LEU A 720 -26.39 -6.10 -30.92
N HIS A 721 -27.03 -7.09 -30.31
CA HIS A 721 -27.89 -8.05 -31.01
C HIS A 721 -29.37 -7.67 -30.89
N ALA A 722 -30.05 -7.42 -32.02
CA ALA A 722 -31.38 -6.79 -32.07
C ALA A 722 -32.55 -7.53 -31.35
N ASN A 723 -32.33 -8.76 -30.87
CA ASN A 723 -33.30 -9.56 -30.13
C ASN A 723 -32.81 -10.00 -28.73
N SER A 724 -31.67 -9.50 -28.23
CA SER A 724 -31.23 -9.75 -26.85
C SER A 724 -31.72 -8.65 -25.93
N GLY A 725 -32.94 -8.78 -25.40
CA GLY A 725 -33.43 -7.98 -24.26
C GLY A 725 -32.79 -8.40 -22.94
N ILE A 726 -31.48 -8.62 -22.98
CA ILE A 726 -30.65 -9.31 -21.99
C ILE A 726 -29.45 -8.39 -21.70
N GLY A 727 -29.01 -8.38 -20.44
CA GLY A 727 -28.59 -7.16 -19.76
C GLY A 727 -27.29 -6.55 -20.28
N SER A 728 -27.08 -5.28 -19.97
CA SER A 728 -25.73 -4.70 -19.98
C SER A 728 -24.95 -5.13 -18.72
N SER A 729 -23.70 -4.66 -18.61
CA SER A 729 -22.91 -4.88 -17.39
C SER A 729 -23.59 -4.25 -16.16
N ARG A 730 -23.33 -4.83 -14.98
CA ARG A 730 -24.00 -4.45 -13.72
C ARG A 730 -22.98 -4.27 -12.62
N VAL A 731 -23.29 -3.43 -11.64
CA VAL A 731 -22.47 -3.26 -10.43
C VAL A 731 -23.24 -3.68 -9.19
N ARG A 732 -22.63 -4.59 -8.42
CA ARG A 732 -23.05 -4.95 -7.05
C ARG A 732 -22.21 -4.13 -6.09
N THR A 733 -22.82 -3.41 -5.16
CA THR A 733 -22.12 -2.58 -4.16
C THR A 733 -22.56 -2.94 -2.75
N SER A 734 -21.60 -2.96 -1.82
CA SER A 734 -21.82 -3.27 -0.42
C SER A 734 -21.16 -2.22 0.48
N LEU A 735 -21.71 -1.99 1.67
CA LEU A 735 -21.30 -0.91 2.57
C LEU A 735 -20.88 -1.50 3.91
N TRP A 736 -19.64 -1.24 4.31
CA TRP A 736 -18.99 -1.92 5.43
C TRP A 736 -18.55 -0.93 6.51
N GLN A 737 -18.70 -1.32 7.77
CA GLN A 737 -18.09 -0.67 8.92
C GLN A 737 -17.14 -1.67 9.58
N MET A 738 -15.83 -1.38 9.52
CA MET A 738 -14.78 -2.38 9.72
C MET A 738 -15.05 -3.62 8.85
N GLU A 739 -15.50 -4.72 9.44
CA GLU A 739 -15.73 -6.01 8.78
C GLU A 739 -17.17 -6.50 8.86
N GLU A 740 -18.08 -5.63 9.32
CA GLU A 740 -19.52 -5.88 9.24
C GLU A 740 -20.12 -5.16 8.04
N ASN A 741 -20.96 -5.86 7.30
CA ASN A 741 -21.77 -5.26 6.23
C ASN A 741 -22.99 -4.57 6.86
N VAL A 742 -23.03 -3.25 6.74
CA VAL A 742 -24.04 -2.39 7.37
C VAL A 742 -25.11 -1.89 6.40
N LEU A 743 -25.22 -2.44 5.18
CA LEU A 743 -26.43 -2.26 4.38
C LEU A 743 -27.63 -2.92 5.03
N GLY A 744 -27.43 -4.14 5.52
CA GLY A 744 -28.44 -4.95 6.19
C GLY A 744 -28.65 -4.54 7.65
N SER A 745 -29.87 -4.71 8.14
CA SER A 745 -30.19 -4.55 9.56
C SER A 745 -29.74 -5.76 10.36
N GLN A 746 -28.97 -5.53 11.44
CA GLN A 746 -28.68 -6.54 12.47
C GLN A 746 -29.94 -6.98 13.24
N ASP A 747 -31.08 -6.29 13.06
CA ASP A 747 -32.38 -6.71 13.53
C ASP A 747 -33.41 -6.64 12.37
N PRO A 748 -33.59 -7.73 11.61
CA PRO A 748 -34.54 -7.77 10.49
C PRO A 748 -36.00 -7.58 10.92
N SER A 749 -36.33 -7.78 12.21
CA SER A 749 -37.70 -7.58 12.70
C SER A 749 -38.11 -6.11 12.74
N LYS A 750 -37.13 -5.18 12.79
CA LYS A 750 -37.36 -3.72 12.81
C LYS A 750 -37.59 -3.10 11.43
N ASN A 751 -37.16 -3.75 10.35
CA ASN A 751 -37.40 -3.30 8.99
C ASN A 751 -37.78 -4.50 8.12
N LYS A 752 -39.03 -4.53 7.64
CA LYS A 752 -39.59 -5.61 6.80
C LYS A 752 -38.76 -5.91 5.53
N TYR A 753 -37.96 -4.95 5.06
CA TYR A 753 -37.08 -5.06 3.89
C TYR A 753 -35.60 -5.36 4.21
N GLY A 754 -35.27 -5.66 5.47
CA GLY A 754 -33.91 -6.08 5.85
C GLY A 754 -32.82 -4.98 5.78
N LEU A 755 -33.16 -3.74 5.40
CA LEU A 755 -32.26 -2.59 5.34
C LEU A 755 -32.01 -1.97 6.73
N SER A 756 -30.76 -1.62 7.02
CA SER A 756 -30.42 -0.77 8.16
C SER A 756 -30.84 0.69 7.93
N GLU A 757 -30.87 1.51 8.98
CA GLU A 757 -31.11 2.95 8.84
C GLU A 757 -30.01 3.64 8.00
N ILE A 758 -28.75 3.22 8.15
CA ILE A 758 -27.61 3.82 7.45
C ILE A 758 -27.57 3.38 5.97
N GLY A 759 -27.87 2.10 5.71
CA GLY A 759 -28.08 1.55 4.37
C GLY A 759 -29.26 2.21 3.67
N GLY A 760 -30.38 2.42 4.36
CA GLY A 760 -31.55 3.12 3.84
C GLY A 760 -31.26 4.58 3.44
N LYS A 761 -30.47 5.32 4.23
CA LYS A 761 -30.04 6.70 3.89
C LYS A 761 -29.06 6.73 2.72
N PHE A 762 -28.10 5.80 2.67
CA PHE A 762 -27.13 5.68 1.57
C PHE A 762 -27.83 5.32 0.25
N LEU A 763 -28.69 4.28 0.28
CA LEU A 763 -29.52 3.86 -0.84
C LEU A 763 -30.53 4.94 -1.25
N GLY A 764 -31.12 5.67 -0.29
CA GLY A 764 -31.99 6.83 -0.56
C GLY A 764 -31.29 7.94 -1.34
N GLY A 765 -30.00 8.19 -1.04
CA GLY A 765 -29.16 9.09 -1.83
C GLY A 765 -28.92 8.61 -3.26
N ILE A 766 -28.50 7.35 -3.42
CA ILE A 766 -28.29 6.72 -4.74
C ILE A 766 -29.59 6.76 -5.56
N PHE A 767 -30.70 6.34 -4.97
CA PHE A 767 -32.02 6.35 -5.58
C PHE A 767 -32.44 7.76 -6.03
N HIS A 768 -32.31 8.77 -5.16
CA HIS A 768 -32.68 10.15 -5.48
C HIS A 768 -31.88 10.72 -6.65
N HIS A 769 -30.57 10.44 -6.70
CA HIS A 769 -29.66 10.93 -7.74
C HIS A 769 -29.54 10.01 -8.96
N LEU A 770 -30.26 8.88 -9.00
CA LEU A 770 -30.17 7.87 -10.06
C LEU A 770 -30.27 8.45 -11.48
N PRO A 771 -31.19 9.38 -11.82
CA PRO A 771 -31.23 10.02 -13.14
C PRO A 771 -29.90 10.67 -13.57
N ALA A 772 -29.13 11.21 -12.63
CA ALA A 772 -27.85 11.86 -12.89
C ALA A 772 -26.67 10.87 -12.89
N ILE A 773 -26.76 9.78 -12.11
CA ILE A 773 -25.77 8.69 -12.12
C ILE A 773 -25.74 7.99 -13.48
N LEU A 774 -26.90 7.77 -14.10
CA LEU A 774 -27.03 7.09 -15.40
C LEU A 774 -26.21 7.75 -16.52
N ALA A 775 -26.00 9.07 -16.51
CA ALA A 775 -25.14 9.72 -17.49
C ALA A 775 -23.68 9.23 -17.46
N LEU A 776 -23.21 8.74 -16.31
CA LEU A 776 -21.84 8.30 -16.08
C LEU A 776 -21.71 6.77 -16.10
N THR A 777 -22.78 6.04 -15.74
CA THR A 777 -22.81 4.57 -15.73
C THR A 777 -23.40 3.96 -17.00
N ALA A 778 -24.16 4.73 -17.79
CA ALA A 778 -24.81 4.33 -19.03
C ALA A 778 -24.65 5.45 -20.10
N PRO A 779 -23.43 5.63 -20.66
CA PRO A 779 -23.07 6.85 -21.41
C PRO A 779 -23.45 6.84 -22.90
N LEU A 780 -24.10 5.78 -23.40
CA LEU A 780 -24.45 5.62 -24.83
C LEU A 780 -25.97 5.61 -25.01
N GLN A 781 -26.49 6.00 -26.18
CA GLN A 781 -27.93 5.89 -26.43
C GLN A 781 -28.42 4.44 -26.37
N LEU A 782 -27.63 3.49 -26.90
CA LEU A 782 -27.90 2.05 -26.84
C LEU A 782 -28.11 1.52 -25.40
N SER A 783 -27.53 2.19 -24.40
CA SER A 783 -27.73 1.88 -22.99
C SER A 783 -29.18 2.13 -22.55
N TYR A 784 -29.76 3.26 -22.97
CA TYR A 784 -31.15 3.64 -22.68
C TYR A 784 -32.15 2.82 -23.49
N ASP A 785 -31.72 2.30 -24.64
CA ASP A 785 -32.48 1.40 -25.51
C ASP A 785 -32.42 -0.07 -25.05
N SER A 786 -31.37 -0.47 -24.31
CA SER A 786 -31.25 -1.82 -23.72
C SER A 786 -32.22 -2.08 -22.55
N ILE A 787 -32.88 -1.03 -22.04
CA ILE A 787 -33.85 -1.17 -20.96
C ILE A 787 -35.15 -1.71 -21.56
N SER A 788 -35.33 -3.02 -21.51
CA SER A 788 -36.53 -3.70 -21.97
C SER A 788 -37.74 -3.31 -21.11
N GLY A 789 -38.65 -2.50 -21.67
CA GLY A 789 -39.89 -2.09 -21.01
C GLY A 789 -39.84 -0.64 -20.47
N PRO A 790 -40.91 -0.21 -19.78
CA PRO A 790 -41.02 1.16 -19.30
C PRO A 790 -39.96 1.49 -18.22
N ARG A 791 -39.25 2.60 -18.45
CA ARG A 791 -38.10 3.05 -17.65
C ARG A 791 -38.54 3.73 -16.36
N TYR A 792 -39.03 2.96 -15.40
CA TYR A 792 -39.51 3.49 -14.12
C TYR A 792 -38.39 3.80 -13.13
N HIS A 793 -38.57 4.87 -12.35
CA HIS A 793 -37.70 5.32 -11.27
C HIS A 793 -38.18 4.72 -9.94
N PHE A 794 -37.92 3.43 -9.76
CA PHE A 794 -38.25 2.67 -8.56
C PHE A 794 -37.05 1.82 -8.09
N TRP A 795 -37.18 1.22 -6.92
CA TRP A 795 -36.30 0.17 -6.45
C TRP A 795 -37.14 -1.01 -5.93
N GLY A 796 -36.55 -2.20 -5.85
CA GLY A 796 -37.25 -3.39 -5.37
C GLY A 796 -36.31 -4.37 -4.68
N GLN A 797 -36.88 -5.24 -3.83
CA GLN A 797 -36.17 -6.33 -3.19
C GLN A 797 -36.28 -7.58 -4.07
N GLY A 798 -35.16 -8.05 -4.63
CA GLY A 798 -35.14 -9.18 -5.56
C GLY A 798 -35.81 -8.94 -6.93
N ASN A 799 -36.60 -7.87 -7.11
CA ASN A 799 -37.27 -7.55 -8.37
C ASN A 799 -36.26 -7.38 -9.52
N LEU A 800 -36.26 -8.33 -10.46
CA LEU A 800 -35.34 -8.38 -11.60
C LEU A 800 -35.60 -7.28 -12.63
N THR A 801 -36.74 -6.60 -12.57
CA THR A 801 -37.07 -5.48 -13.48
C THR A 801 -36.57 -4.13 -12.95
N ALA A 802 -36.37 -3.99 -11.64
CA ALA A 802 -35.98 -2.73 -11.01
C ALA A 802 -34.58 -2.25 -11.47
N PRO A 803 -34.39 -0.96 -11.79
CA PRO A 803 -33.06 -0.43 -12.16
C PRO A 803 -32.06 -0.49 -11.01
N LEU A 804 -32.56 -0.37 -9.78
CA LEU A 804 -31.82 -0.45 -8.53
C LEU A 804 -32.51 -1.49 -7.64
N ARG A 805 -31.80 -2.53 -7.20
CA ARG A 805 -32.39 -3.59 -6.39
C ARG A 805 -31.52 -3.99 -5.20
N THR A 806 -32.15 -4.46 -4.13
CA THR A 806 -31.43 -5.08 -3.00
C THR A 806 -31.30 -6.58 -3.21
N LEU A 807 -30.11 -7.10 -2.94
CA LEU A 807 -29.82 -8.53 -2.86
C LEU A 807 -29.77 -8.91 -1.37
N CYS A 808 -30.42 -10.01 -1.01
CA CYS A 808 -30.61 -10.42 0.39
C CYS A 808 -30.02 -11.80 0.66
N SER A 809 -29.56 -12.03 1.89
CA SER A 809 -29.27 -13.36 2.41
C SER A 809 -30.55 -14.19 2.59
N ALA A 810 -30.39 -15.49 2.84
CA ALA A 810 -31.49 -16.39 3.19
C ALA A 810 -32.26 -15.95 4.46
N GLU A 811 -31.67 -15.09 5.30
CA GLU A 811 -32.24 -14.55 6.53
C GLU A 811 -32.94 -13.19 6.31
N ASN A 812 -33.18 -12.80 5.04
CA ASN A 812 -33.79 -11.54 4.64
C ASN A 812 -32.98 -10.29 5.06
N VAL A 813 -31.66 -10.41 5.19
CA VAL A 813 -30.72 -9.30 5.47
C VAL A 813 -30.14 -8.80 4.14
N VAL A 814 -30.19 -7.49 3.88
CA VAL A 814 -29.60 -6.93 2.64
C VAL A 814 -28.07 -7.05 2.68
N SER A 815 -27.51 -7.75 1.69
CA SER A 815 -26.07 -7.96 1.53
C SER A 815 -25.45 -6.98 0.52
N SER A 816 -26.15 -6.65 -0.57
CA SER A 816 -25.65 -5.69 -1.55
C SER A 816 -26.77 -4.96 -2.31
N LEU A 817 -26.40 -3.84 -2.93
CA LEU A 817 -27.22 -3.04 -3.83
C LEU A 817 -26.73 -3.28 -5.24
N GLU A 818 -27.59 -3.77 -6.13
CA GLU A 818 -27.29 -3.91 -7.55
C GLU A 818 -27.89 -2.74 -8.34
N LEU A 819 -27.04 -2.03 -9.07
CA LEU A 819 -27.44 -1.10 -10.14
C LEU A 819 -27.29 -1.83 -11.47
N ARG A 820 -28.40 -2.03 -12.17
CA ARG A 820 -28.44 -2.79 -13.43
C ARG A 820 -27.84 -2.03 -14.61
N GLN A 821 -27.88 -0.70 -14.59
CA GLN A 821 -27.36 0.16 -15.65
C GLN A 821 -25.93 0.63 -15.31
N PHE A 822 -24.96 -0.27 -15.41
CA PHE A 822 -23.53 0.05 -15.27
C PHE A 822 -22.73 -0.57 -16.41
N ASP A 823 -22.79 0.06 -17.58
CA ASP A 823 -22.17 -0.45 -18.79
C ASP A 823 -20.64 -0.34 -18.71
N ALA A 824 -19.96 -1.38 -19.18
CA ALA A 824 -18.51 -1.39 -19.31
C ALA A 824 -17.97 -0.37 -20.36
N CYS A 825 -18.84 0.36 -21.08
CA CYS A 825 -18.48 1.53 -21.87
C CYS A 825 -18.22 2.80 -21.03
N GLY A 826 -18.77 2.89 -19.82
CA GLY A 826 -18.54 4.02 -18.91
C GLY A 826 -17.12 4.08 -18.37
N ASN A 827 -16.67 5.27 -17.97
CA ASN A 827 -15.48 5.39 -17.12
C ASN A 827 -15.81 4.83 -15.73
N PRO A 828 -15.22 3.69 -15.31
CA PRO A 828 -15.67 2.99 -14.11
C PRO A 828 -15.37 3.78 -12.83
N TYR A 829 -14.33 4.63 -12.85
CA TYR A 829 -13.99 5.51 -11.75
C TYR A 829 -15.04 6.61 -11.56
N TYR A 830 -15.52 7.22 -12.65
CA TYR A 830 -16.60 8.22 -12.58
C TYR A 830 -17.95 7.60 -12.20
N GLY A 831 -18.27 6.40 -12.73
CA GLY A 831 -19.48 5.67 -12.35
C GLY A 831 -19.54 5.36 -10.85
N LEU A 832 -18.48 4.75 -10.29
CA LEU A 832 -18.40 4.48 -8.85
C LEU A 832 -18.30 5.77 -8.01
N ALA A 833 -17.63 6.81 -8.51
CA ALA A 833 -17.57 8.12 -7.86
C ALA A 833 -18.95 8.78 -7.76
N ALA A 834 -19.80 8.65 -8.79
CA ALA A 834 -21.16 9.16 -8.78
C ALA A 834 -22.04 8.44 -7.74
N ILE A 835 -21.93 7.11 -7.66
CA ILE A 835 -22.62 6.29 -6.65
C ILE A 835 -22.19 6.70 -5.23
N LEU A 836 -20.88 6.86 -4.99
CA LEU A 836 -20.36 7.35 -3.70
C LEU A 836 -20.82 8.76 -3.38
N ALA A 837 -20.75 9.69 -4.33
CA ALA A 837 -21.18 11.08 -4.14
C ALA A 837 -22.68 11.16 -3.79
N ALA A 838 -23.51 10.38 -4.48
CA ALA A 838 -24.94 10.28 -4.19
C ALA A 838 -25.22 9.65 -2.81
N GLY A 839 -24.55 8.55 -2.48
CA GLY A 839 -24.70 7.89 -1.18
C GLY A 839 -24.21 8.76 -0.01
N ILE A 840 -23.10 9.50 -0.18
CA ILE A 840 -22.62 10.51 0.78
C ILE A 840 -23.65 11.63 0.95
N ASP A 841 -24.28 12.11 -0.13
CA ASP A 841 -25.34 13.12 -0.04
C ASP A 841 -26.58 12.59 0.71
N GLY A 842 -26.95 11.33 0.45
CA GLY A 842 -27.98 10.60 1.17
C GLY A 842 -27.73 10.51 2.67
N LEU A 843 -26.51 10.15 3.06
CA LEU A 843 -26.07 10.12 4.46
C LEU A 843 -26.10 11.53 5.10
N ARG A 844 -25.58 12.56 4.42
CA ARG A 844 -25.50 13.95 4.92
C ARG A 844 -26.87 14.60 5.12
N LYS A 845 -27.79 14.40 4.18
CA LYS A 845 -29.13 15.03 4.19
C LYS A 845 -30.20 14.13 4.79
N HIS A 846 -29.86 12.90 5.17
CA HIS A 846 -30.78 11.86 5.61
C HIS A 846 -31.92 11.63 4.60
N ILE A 847 -31.56 11.47 3.33
CA ILE A 847 -32.55 11.30 2.23
C ILE A 847 -33.34 10.03 2.48
N HIS A 848 -34.66 10.18 2.57
CA HIS A 848 -35.59 9.07 2.76
C HIS A 848 -35.72 8.26 1.46
N LEU A 849 -35.49 6.95 1.56
CA LEU A 849 -35.78 5.98 0.50
C LEU A 849 -37.29 5.67 0.53
N PRO A 850 -38.06 5.84 -0.57
CA PRO A 850 -39.47 5.47 -0.61
C PRO A 850 -39.67 3.95 -0.43
N ASP A 851 -40.90 3.51 -0.18
CA ASP A 851 -41.22 2.07 -0.22
C ASP A 851 -40.85 1.46 -1.59
N PRO A 852 -40.34 0.21 -1.64
CA PRO A 852 -40.02 -0.51 -2.85
C PRO A 852 -41.27 -1.00 -3.60
N ILE A 853 -41.07 -1.32 -4.88
CA ILE A 853 -42.04 -2.04 -5.70
C ILE A 853 -41.46 -3.43 -6.01
N ASP A 854 -41.94 -4.43 -5.27
CA ASP A 854 -41.44 -5.81 -5.32
C ASP A 854 -42.18 -6.67 -6.37
N THR A 855 -43.33 -6.20 -6.86
CA THR A 855 -44.10 -6.84 -7.93
C THR A 855 -43.73 -6.28 -9.31
N GLU A 856 -44.24 -6.92 -10.36
CA GLU A 856 -44.33 -6.26 -11.67
C GLU A 856 -45.29 -5.06 -11.59
N ILE A 857 -45.07 -4.03 -12.39
CA ILE A 857 -45.90 -2.82 -12.40
C ILE A 857 -47.05 -3.04 -13.38
N GLU A 858 -48.24 -3.31 -12.82
CA GLU A 858 -49.50 -3.50 -13.53
C GLU A 858 -49.82 -2.29 -14.44
N GLU A 859 -50.50 -2.53 -15.56
CA GLU A 859 -50.81 -1.49 -16.57
C GLU A 859 -51.51 -0.25 -15.99
N GLU A 860 -52.31 -0.41 -14.94
CA GLU A 860 -53.08 0.65 -14.30
C GLU A 860 -52.22 1.59 -13.43
N ASP A 861 -51.11 1.09 -12.85
CA ASP A 861 -50.22 1.88 -11.99
C ASP A 861 -49.13 2.63 -12.78
N LYS A 862 -48.96 2.30 -14.07
CA LYS A 862 -47.89 2.80 -14.95
C LYS A 862 -47.80 4.32 -15.07
N GLU A 863 -48.92 5.04 -14.99
CA GLU A 863 -48.95 6.51 -15.05
C GLU A 863 -48.53 7.17 -13.72
N SER A 864 -48.58 6.43 -12.60
CA SER A 864 -48.25 6.95 -11.27
C SER A 864 -46.76 6.92 -10.94
N VAL A 865 -45.99 6.04 -11.60
CA VAL A 865 -44.57 5.83 -11.34
C VAL A 865 -43.73 6.77 -12.20
N ARG A 866 -42.92 7.61 -11.56
CA ARG A 866 -41.98 8.52 -12.23
C ARG A 866 -41.06 7.73 -13.18
N THR A 867 -40.71 8.30 -14.32
CA THR A 867 -39.71 7.72 -15.24
C THR A 867 -38.28 8.18 -14.96
N LEU A 868 -37.33 7.30 -15.26
CA LEU A 868 -35.91 7.61 -15.45
C LEU A 868 -35.69 8.28 -16.82
N PRO A 869 -34.55 8.98 -17.02
CA PRO A 869 -34.17 9.52 -18.32
C PRO A 869 -34.29 8.48 -19.44
N GLY A 870 -34.87 8.90 -20.56
CA GLY A 870 -35.17 8.06 -21.71
C GLY A 870 -34.22 8.22 -22.89
N THR A 871 -33.32 9.21 -22.84
CA THR A 871 -32.22 9.35 -23.79
C THR A 871 -30.95 9.75 -23.04
N VAL A 872 -29.81 9.59 -23.70
CA VAL A 872 -28.52 10.05 -23.17
C VAL A 872 -28.51 11.57 -22.91
N GLU A 873 -29.19 12.38 -23.72
CA GLU A 873 -29.29 13.83 -23.48
C GLU A 873 -30.11 14.19 -22.24
N GLU A 874 -31.17 13.44 -21.93
CA GLU A 874 -31.93 13.61 -20.69
C GLU A 874 -31.08 13.24 -19.45
N GLY A 875 -30.30 12.15 -19.55
CA GLY A 875 -29.35 11.75 -18.50
C GLY A 875 -28.28 12.82 -18.26
N ILE A 876 -27.66 13.31 -19.33
CA ILE A 876 -26.68 14.41 -19.25
C ILE A 876 -27.31 15.67 -18.62
N SER A 877 -28.54 16.01 -19.01
CA SER A 877 -29.26 17.18 -18.45
C SER A 877 -29.53 17.02 -16.94
N ALA A 878 -29.81 15.80 -16.48
CA ALA A 878 -29.93 15.46 -15.07
C ALA A 878 -28.58 15.57 -14.33
N LEU A 879 -27.48 15.11 -14.94
CA LEU A 879 -26.11 15.27 -14.41
C LEU A 879 -25.73 16.74 -14.25
N GLU A 880 -25.91 17.56 -15.28
CA GLU A 880 -25.59 18.99 -15.23
C GLU A 880 -26.41 19.76 -14.18
N SER A 881 -27.63 19.32 -13.94
CA SER A 881 -28.55 19.85 -12.92
C SER A 881 -28.29 19.31 -11.50
N SER A 882 -27.54 18.21 -11.36
CA SER A 882 -27.31 17.59 -10.05
C SER A 882 -26.25 18.33 -9.24
N LYS A 883 -26.70 19.32 -8.46
CA LYS A 883 -25.84 20.04 -7.51
C LYS A 883 -25.05 19.10 -6.59
N ALA A 884 -25.64 17.99 -6.14
CA ALA A 884 -24.96 17.06 -5.24
C ALA A 884 -23.74 16.37 -5.89
N LEU A 885 -23.86 15.91 -7.14
CA LEU A 885 -22.74 15.31 -7.85
C LEU A 885 -21.67 16.37 -8.18
N ARG A 886 -22.09 17.57 -8.61
CA ARG A 886 -21.20 18.71 -8.86
C ARG A 886 -20.41 19.15 -7.63
N ASP A 887 -21.05 19.26 -6.48
CA ASP A 887 -20.42 19.69 -5.21
C ASP A 887 -19.44 18.63 -4.67
N ASN A 888 -19.71 17.33 -4.86
CA ASN A 888 -18.87 16.24 -4.33
C ASN A 888 -17.76 15.79 -5.30
N MET A 889 -18.05 15.65 -6.60
CA MET A 889 -17.08 15.23 -7.61
C MET A 889 -16.19 16.38 -8.09
N GLY A 890 -16.75 17.61 -8.17
CA GLY A 890 -16.06 18.79 -8.68
C GLY A 890 -16.86 19.42 -9.84
N SER A 891 -17.26 20.69 -9.70
CA SER A 891 -18.14 21.34 -10.67
C SER A 891 -17.52 21.48 -12.06
N SER A 892 -16.22 21.75 -12.13
CA SER A 892 -15.47 21.87 -13.39
C SER A 892 -15.37 20.51 -14.09
N LEU A 893 -15.01 19.46 -13.32
CA LEU A 893 -14.94 18.09 -13.79
C LEU A 893 -16.28 17.62 -14.38
N VAL A 894 -17.39 17.79 -13.65
CA VAL A 894 -18.71 17.35 -14.14
C VAL A 894 -19.12 18.08 -15.42
N THR A 895 -18.78 19.37 -15.57
CA THR A 895 -19.03 20.11 -16.81
C THR A 895 -18.21 19.56 -17.99
N GLU A 896 -16.91 19.29 -17.81
CA GLU A 896 -16.07 18.77 -18.91
C GLU A 896 -16.46 17.35 -19.33
N VAL A 897 -16.81 16.48 -18.36
CA VAL A 897 -17.35 15.14 -18.67
C VAL A 897 -18.67 15.24 -19.43
N ALA A 898 -19.58 16.13 -19.02
CA ALA A 898 -20.85 16.35 -19.72
C ALA A 898 -20.65 16.84 -21.17
N LEU A 899 -19.60 17.63 -21.45
CA LEU A 899 -19.26 18.04 -22.82
C LEU A 899 -18.81 16.86 -23.69
N VAL A 900 -18.01 15.94 -23.15
CA VAL A 900 -17.60 14.71 -23.85
C VAL A 900 -18.81 13.83 -24.17
N LEU A 901 -19.70 13.62 -23.19
CA LEU A 901 -20.93 12.85 -23.39
C LEU A 901 -21.85 13.49 -24.44
N LYS A 902 -22.00 14.82 -24.44
CA LYS A 902 -22.75 15.57 -25.48
C LYS A 902 -22.15 15.41 -26.86
N ALA A 903 -20.82 15.48 -26.99
CA ALA A 903 -20.14 15.33 -28.27
C ALA A 903 -20.34 13.91 -28.86
N ASN A 904 -20.26 12.87 -28.01
CA ASN A 904 -20.53 11.48 -28.40
C ASN A 904 -22.00 11.28 -28.81
N ALA A 905 -22.95 11.76 -28.01
CA ALA A 905 -24.38 11.68 -28.32
C ALA A 905 -24.71 12.37 -29.66
N ALA A 906 -24.25 13.61 -29.84
CA ALA A 906 -24.50 14.39 -31.06
C ALA A 906 -23.91 13.75 -32.33
N TYR A 907 -22.79 13.04 -32.23
CA TYR A 907 -22.16 12.38 -33.38
C TYR A 907 -22.96 11.19 -33.90
N TYR A 908 -23.53 10.38 -33.00
CA TYR A 908 -24.28 9.17 -33.35
C TYR A 908 -25.76 9.43 -33.65
N LYS A 909 -26.33 10.54 -33.16
CA LYS A 909 -27.76 10.89 -33.27
C LYS A 909 -28.38 10.74 -34.67
N ASP A 910 -27.67 11.19 -35.71
CA ASP A 910 -28.16 11.19 -37.10
C ASP A 910 -27.54 10.04 -37.94
N LYS A 911 -27.00 9.01 -37.28
CA LYS A 911 -26.39 7.84 -37.93
C LYS A 911 -27.37 6.67 -37.99
N ASP A 912 -27.19 5.82 -38.99
CA ASP A 912 -27.88 4.53 -39.05
C ASP A 912 -27.51 3.64 -37.84
N GLU A 913 -28.46 2.81 -37.40
CA GLU A 913 -28.31 1.95 -36.22
C GLU A 913 -27.18 0.91 -36.42
N ALA A 914 -27.09 0.29 -37.60
CA ALA A 914 -26.06 -0.70 -37.89
C ALA A 914 -24.67 -0.05 -37.95
N PHE A 915 -24.56 1.14 -38.54
CA PHE A 915 -23.32 1.92 -38.48
C PHE A 915 -22.93 2.26 -37.04
N THR A 916 -23.89 2.71 -36.22
CA THR A 916 -23.66 3.10 -34.82
C THR A 916 -23.19 1.92 -33.99
N LYS A 917 -23.88 0.78 -34.07
CA LYS A 917 -23.49 -0.47 -33.40
C LYS A 917 -22.12 -0.95 -33.85
N ALA A 918 -21.83 -0.94 -35.14
CA ALA A 918 -20.52 -1.34 -35.66
C ALA A 918 -19.40 -0.42 -35.17
N SER A 919 -19.56 0.90 -35.32
CA SER A 919 -18.57 1.92 -34.90
C SER A 919 -18.28 1.84 -33.40
N LEU A 920 -19.31 1.75 -32.56
CA LEU A 920 -19.15 1.60 -31.11
C LEU A 920 -18.46 0.27 -30.76
N ALA A 921 -18.79 -0.83 -31.45
CA ALA A 921 -18.18 -2.13 -31.22
C ALA A 921 -16.72 -2.24 -31.68
N GLU A 922 -16.22 -1.28 -32.47
CA GLU A 922 -14.78 -1.12 -32.72
C GLU A 922 -14.06 -0.29 -31.65
N CYS A 923 -14.80 0.54 -30.89
CA CYS A 923 -14.26 1.44 -29.88
C CYS A 923 -14.22 0.84 -28.47
N PHE A 924 -15.24 0.05 -28.08
CA PHE A 924 -15.53 -0.31 -26.68
C PHE A 924 -15.58 -1.79 -26.38
#